data_AF-A0A9E1XFL5-F1
#
_entry.id   AF-A0A9E1XFL5-F1
#
_cell.length_a   1.000
_cell.length_b   1.000
_cell.length_c   1.000
_cell.angle_alpha   90.00
_cell.angle_beta   90.00
_cell.angle_gamma   90.00
#
_symmetry.space_group_name_H-M   'P 1'
#
loop_
_entity.id
_entity.type
_entity.pdbx_description
1 polymer ?
#
loop_
_entity_poly.entity_id
_entity_poly.type
_entity_poly.pdbx_seq_one_letter_code
_entity_poly.pdbx_strand_id
1 'polypeptide(L)'
;MKKDLFDLEKFKKIIYNRSFADSIFKVFKKEYKVGVLLLILFFLVFFAGQMISVVGSRQIIEPVRIEATDVQGKEIDSLKRYMQLARSGNYTYIRPNQNLDKRWTVDGVFMKKILLGLNEDDLSVLANLDIWIGDKPFHFSGEQIKKDWHVFDKSLIKSELQVEDYDSFLVLEAPEEVSLGRSKIPIYKSFFGSLINWSGDDKILIKPFVSALILISIFFIFGLILRVMFLYLGNGQIDCPTNRPSSYKRQFIVFSITIVSTVGLLFILNYFVYYFYKPDISEILNGLSGDYLDYFYKNFRPKPVERLQFILSSITSPFVLWFFYALFNKKVSRTEEFVEKYYPRVVGVSIFFIFSVVYLGLAMTGFYYIQDSFYFSGVGKYLFNLILFPLFLLVFFANDNLSKGIKNTLFILVFFIFTLVFFMNVFNLTNYFDAYTFDPVLYPVSQVMAGKSLLVNLASFYGLYAFFLAPIFKVVGLSVLKFSVVMAFLMVISVFFLFGSMYKIIKNKLLLFLGFFSTIFYSLLATRAVPEYYFQYWPIRYVFPCLSIFLVVSYFKNNSRFLYYISFLFFSIGILWNFDVGVVVFLSWLAVLFYNELVKDSIWKVKIVKMLKHFVVGSVALFLVTGYFIFVTYLNSGQLPSVSFLLQYQKIFLSGYLMIKMIPPPHMWSVVILIYLIGILISVRSFVLKNANYIERIILFLSILGVGLFSYYEGQSSDTTLFRTSYPALILLVIFADVLWHRIKEHGRGNYGEAILFICIFYVLLSAPFSLFFNINKYFNFVSSGVSSFGVKESAYFENINFIKENTYEKESIFILSSPNQGVYYAESNTRSIVDTTSIADIPFSGEMNLIIDLLENENDTKIFVESPLEYYNIFDIRIKKIIEEKYTELSNSGSGLHLYKVK
;
A
#
# COMPACT_ATOMS: atom_id res chain seq x y z
N MET A 1 22.05 -1.66 -43.31
CA MET A 1 21.38 -2.95 -43.03
C MET A 1 22.26 -4.05 -43.62
N LYS A 2 22.49 -5.14 -42.85
CA LYS A 2 23.38 -6.30 -43.08
C LYS A 2 24.87 -6.15 -42.69
N LYS A 3 25.27 -7.06 -41.79
CA LYS A 3 26.60 -7.59 -41.42
C LYS A 3 27.35 -7.21 -40.13
N ASP A 4 26.85 -6.31 -39.27
CA ASP A 4 27.55 -6.00 -37.99
C ASP A 4 26.80 -6.38 -36.70
N LEU A 5 25.66 -7.07 -36.77
CA LEU A 5 24.86 -7.39 -35.58
C LEU A 5 25.24 -8.69 -34.86
N PHE A 6 26.09 -9.54 -35.45
CA PHE A 6 26.52 -10.81 -34.85
C PHE A 6 27.92 -11.20 -35.38
N ASP A 7 28.94 -10.43 -35.05
CA ASP A 7 30.32 -10.92 -35.14
C ASP A 7 30.57 -11.89 -33.99
N LEU A 8 30.36 -13.18 -34.26
CA LEU A 8 30.53 -14.29 -33.32
C LEU A 8 31.98 -14.38 -32.79
N GLU A 9 32.98 -13.87 -33.51
CA GLU A 9 34.37 -13.85 -33.05
C GLU A 9 34.66 -12.68 -32.10
N LYS A 10 34.11 -11.49 -32.36
CA LYS A 10 34.09 -10.39 -31.37
C LYS A 10 33.30 -10.77 -30.13
N PHE A 11 32.19 -11.48 -30.29
CA PHE A 11 31.39 -12.01 -29.19
C PHE A 11 32.22 -12.99 -28.36
N LYS A 12 32.99 -13.91 -28.98
CA LYS A 12 33.91 -14.82 -28.28
C LYS A 12 35.06 -14.11 -27.56
N LYS A 13 35.58 -13.00 -28.10
CA LYS A 13 36.72 -12.24 -27.52
C LYS A 13 36.35 -11.36 -26.32
N ILE A 14 35.06 -11.09 -26.07
CA ILE A 14 34.59 -10.16 -25.02
C ILE A 14 34.24 -10.88 -23.70
N ILE A 15 34.28 -12.22 -23.64
CA ILE A 15 33.59 -12.99 -22.59
C ILE A 15 34.52 -13.43 -21.46
N TYR A 16 34.24 -12.90 -20.26
CA TYR A 16 35.13 -12.89 -19.09
C TYR A 16 34.94 -14.03 -18.05
N ASN A 17 34.04 -15.01 -18.18
CA ASN A 17 33.51 -15.67 -16.97
C ASN A 17 33.23 -17.19 -16.97
N ARG A 18 34.24 -18.03 -17.26
CA ARG A 18 34.20 -19.50 -17.06
C ARG A 18 33.94 -19.96 -15.61
N SER A 19 34.37 -19.20 -14.63
CA SER A 19 34.49 -19.68 -13.24
C SER A 19 33.28 -19.35 -12.35
N PHE A 20 32.30 -18.62 -12.87
CA PHE A 20 31.09 -18.27 -12.15
C PHE A 20 30.18 -19.49 -11.96
N ALA A 21 29.94 -20.23 -13.05
CA ALA A 21 29.18 -21.49 -13.05
C ALA A 21 29.80 -22.52 -12.10
N ASP A 22 31.11 -22.75 -12.23
CA ASP A 22 31.80 -23.78 -11.46
C ASP A 22 31.79 -23.52 -9.95
N SER A 23 31.70 -22.25 -9.51
CA SER A 23 31.66 -21.91 -8.08
C SER A 23 30.29 -22.14 -7.46
N ILE A 24 29.20 -21.77 -8.16
CA ILE A 24 27.83 -22.06 -7.72
C ILE A 24 27.61 -23.57 -7.66
N PHE A 25 28.05 -24.30 -8.68
CA PHE A 25 27.85 -25.76 -8.75
C PHE A 25 28.87 -26.56 -7.94
N LYS A 26 30.05 -26.02 -7.59
CA LYS A 26 30.97 -26.67 -6.63
C LYS A 26 30.35 -26.81 -5.24
N VAL A 27 29.49 -25.88 -4.82
CA VAL A 27 28.74 -26.00 -3.56
C VAL A 27 27.83 -27.24 -3.61
N PHE A 28 27.09 -27.41 -4.71
CA PHE A 28 26.21 -28.57 -4.92
C PHE A 28 26.99 -29.88 -5.17
N LYS A 29 28.18 -29.82 -5.78
CA LYS A 29 29.00 -31.01 -6.12
C LYS A 29 29.85 -31.50 -4.95
N LYS A 30 30.42 -30.61 -4.12
CA LYS A 30 31.30 -30.95 -2.98
C LYS A 30 30.50 -31.32 -1.72
N GLU A 31 29.27 -30.83 -1.58
CA GLU A 31 28.35 -31.14 -0.48
C GLU A 31 26.97 -31.60 -1.01
N TYR A 32 26.91 -32.71 -1.77
CA TYR A 32 25.67 -33.22 -2.36
C TYR A 32 24.50 -33.35 -1.37
N LYS A 33 24.81 -33.71 -0.11
CA LYS A 33 23.83 -33.79 0.99
C LYS A 33 23.14 -32.44 1.27
N VAL A 34 23.89 -31.34 1.19
CA VAL A 34 23.36 -29.98 1.39
C VAL A 34 22.48 -29.56 0.21
N GLY A 35 22.85 -29.94 -1.01
CA GLY A 35 22.02 -29.71 -2.20
C GLY A 35 20.66 -30.41 -2.13
N VAL A 36 20.64 -31.69 -1.76
CA VAL A 36 19.41 -32.46 -1.57
C VAL A 36 18.55 -31.87 -0.45
N LEU A 37 19.16 -31.52 0.68
CA LEU A 37 18.45 -30.89 1.79
C LEU A 37 17.80 -29.56 1.37
N LEU A 38 18.52 -28.70 0.64
CA LEU A 38 17.96 -27.44 0.13
C LEU A 38 16.79 -27.66 -0.82
N LEU A 39 16.84 -28.66 -1.70
CA LEU A 39 15.71 -29.00 -2.58
C LEU A 39 14.47 -29.43 -1.80
N ILE A 40 14.65 -30.27 -0.77
CA ILE A 40 13.55 -30.66 0.14
C ILE A 40 12.98 -29.43 0.84
N LEU A 41 13.84 -28.55 1.35
CA LEU A 41 13.41 -27.32 2.02
C LEU A 41 12.65 -26.38 1.06
N PHE A 42 13.12 -26.19 -0.18
CA PHE A 42 12.40 -25.41 -1.19
C PHE A 42 11.04 -26.02 -1.54
N PHE A 43 10.97 -27.36 -1.65
CA PHE A 43 9.70 -28.06 -1.85
C PHE A 43 8.73 -27.79 -0.70
N LEU A 44 9.18 -27.87 0.56
CA LEU A 44 8.34 -27.59 1.72
C LEU A 44 7.83 -26.14 1.73
N VAL A 45 8.66 -25.18 1.32
CA VAL A 45 8.25 -23.77 1.18
C VAL A 45 7.21 -23.60 0.07
N PHE A 46 7.42 -24.22 -1.10
CA PHE A 46 6.43 -24.21 -2.18
C PHE A 46 5.10 -24.82 -1.73
N PHE A 47 5.16 -25.97 -1.06
CA PHE A 47 3.99 -26.66 -0.54
C PHE A 47 3.23 -25.79 0.48
N ALA A 48 3.94 -25.24 1.47
CA ALA A 48 3.34 -24.35 2.46
C ALA A 48 2.70 -23.11 1.82
N GLY A 49 3.37 -22.44 0.88
CA GLY A 49 2.80 -21.28 0.21
C GLY A 49 1.59 -21.62 -0.68
N GLN A 50 1.58 -22.78 -1.33
CA GLN A 50 0.39 -23.24 -2.07
C GLN A 50 -0.78 -23.53 -1.13
N MET A 51 -0.56 -24.13 0.04
CA MET A 51 -1.62 -24.31 1.04
C MET A 51 -2.18 -22.95 1.51
N ILE A 52 -1.30 -21.99 1.83
CA ILE A 52 -1.69 -20.64 2.24
C ILE A 52 -2.55 -19.97 1.14
N SER A 53 -2.11 -20.06 -0.12
CA SER A 53 -2.83 -19.48 -1.27
C SER A 53 -4.22 -20.09 -1.47
N VAL A 54 -4.36 -21.40 -1.29
CA VAL A 54 -5.64 -22.09 -1.38
C VAL A 54 -6.60 -21.62 -0.27
N VAL A 55 -6.12 -21.45 0.96
CA VAL A 55 -6.93 -20.88 2.06
C VAL A 55 -7.27 -19.41 1.79
N GLY A 56 -6.30 -18.61 1.36
CA GLY A 56 -6.46 -17.18 1.09
C GLY A 56 -7.45 -16.88 -0.05
N SER A 57 -7.41 -17.69 -1.12
CA SER A 57 -8.31 -17.57 -2.28
C SER A 57 -9.74 -18.05 -2.01
N ARG A 58 -9.99 -18.69 -0.86
CA ARG A 58 -11.31 -19.21 -0.44
C ARG A 58 -11.93 -20.25 -1.40
N GLN A 59 -11.16 -20.80 -2.35
CA GLN A 59 -11.59 -21.86 -3.29
C GLN A 59 -12.01 -23.19 -2.62
N ILE A 60 -11.75 -23.31 -1.32
CA ILE A 60 -12.10 -24.46 -0.47
C ILE A 60 -13.46 -24.30 0.21
N ILE A 61 -14.12 -23.18 -0.01
CA ILE A 61 -15.41 -22.85 0.56
C ILE A 61 -16.47 -22.93 -0.54
N GLU A 62 -17.54 -23.69 -0.29
CA GLU A 62 -18.68 -23.71 -1.21
C GLU A 62 -19.66 -22.57 -0.89
N PRO A 63 -20.34 -22.03 -1.90
CA PRO A 63 -21.38 -21.04 -1.70
C PRO A 63 -22.55 -21.64 -0.93
N VAL A 64 -23.24 -20.82 -0.16
CA VAL A 64 -24.45 -21.22 0.57
C VAL A 64 -25.64 -20.42 0.08
N ARG A 65 -26.71 -21.14 -0.31
CA ARG A 65 -27.98 -20.59 -0.75
C ARG A 65 -29.07 -21.02 0.22
N ILE A 66 -29.96 -20.10 0.58
CA ILE A 66 -31.06 -20.35 1.50
C ILE A 66 -32.36 -19.85 0.87
N GLU A 67 -33.32 -20.74 0.66
CA GLU A 67 -34.65 -20.39 0.14
C GLU A 67 -35.72 -20.95 1.05
N ALA A 68 -36.75 -20.15 1.28
CA ALA A 68 -37.88 -20.54 2.11
C ALA A 68 -39.18 -20.14 1.42
N THR A 69 -40.15 -21.04 1.44
CA THR A 69 -41.46 -20.82 0.83
C THR A 69 -42.58 -21.16 1.80
N ASP A 70 -43.67 -20.43 1.69
CA ASP A 70 -44.93 -20.72 2.38
C ASP A 70 -45.69 -21.89 1.70
N VAL A 71 -46.83 -22.25 2.26
CA VAL A 71 -47.72 -23.32 1.76
C VAL A 71 -48.26 -23.06 0.34
N GLN A 72 -48.20 -21.84 -0.18
CA GLN A 72 -48.61 -21.44 -1.53
C GLN A 72 -47.41 -21.33 -2.50
N GLY A 73 -46.18 -21.58 -2.02
CA GLY A 73 -44.95 -21.47 -2.80
C GLY A 73 -44.41 -20.04 -2.92
N LYS A 74 -44.92 -19.08 -2.14
CA LYS A 74 -44.43 -17.69 -2.10
C LYS A 74 -43.28 -17.55 -1.11
N GLU A 75 -42.32 -16.66 -1.40
CA GLU A 75 -41.24 -16.32 -0.46
C GLU A 75 -41.82 -15.63 0.80
N ILE A 76 -41.21 -15.90 1.94
CA ILE A 76 -41.62 -15.33 3.23
C ILE A 76 -40.97 -13.94 3.41
N ASP A 77 -41.81 -12.92 3.46
CA ASP A 77 -41.40 -11.50 3.46
C ASP A 77 -40.63 -11.08 4.74
N SER A 78 -40.89 -11.72 5.89
CA SER A 78 -40.21 -11.41 7.17
C SER A 78 -38.87 -12.14 7.38
N LEU A 79 -38.52 -13.09 6.51
CA LEU A 79 -37.39 -13.98 6.75
C LEU A 79 -36.04 -13.26 6.67
N LYS A 80 -35.35 -13.17 7.80
CA LYS A 80 -33.97 -12.69 7.91
C LYS A 80 -33.02 -13.87 8.01
N ARG A 81 -31.91 -13.81 7.27
CA ARG A 81 -30.88 -14.86 7.27
C ARG A 81 -29.60 -14.30 7.88
N TYR A 82 -29.02 -15.02 8.84
CA TYR A 82 -27.76 -14.64 9.50
C TYR A 82 -26.75 -15.76 9.40
N MET A 83 -25.48 -15.40 9.55
CA MET A 83 -24.38 -16.35 9.65
C MET A 83 -23.43 -15.98 10.78
N GLN A 84 -22.81 -17.01 11.37
CA GLN A 84 -21.63 -16.82 12.21
C GLN A 84 -20.35 -16.98 11.40
N LEU A 85 -19.53 -15.94 11.37
CA LEU A 85 -18.22 -15.96 10.74
C LEU A 85 -17.23 -16.76 11.58
N ALA A 86 -16.56 -17.75 10.98
CA ALA A 86 -15.63 -18.62 11.72
C ALA A 86 -14.35 -17.90 12.19
N ARG A 87 -13.93 -16.83 11.49
CA ARG A 87 -12.66 -16.14 11.77
C ARG A 87 -12.77 -15.07 12.86
N SER A 88 -13.82 -14.24 12.82
CA SER A 88 -14.05 -13.20 13.82
C SER A 88 -14.94 -13.67 14.97
N GLY A 89 -15.74 -14.72 14.77
CA GLY A 89 -16.80 -15.13 15.69
C GLY A 89 -18.06 -14.26 15.61
N ASN A 90 -18.02 -13.17 14.86
CA ASN A 90 -19.12 -12.23 14.71
C ASN A 90 -20.29 -12.87 13.96
N TYR A 91 -21.49 -12.46 14.34
CA TYR A 91 -22.70 -12.71 13.59
C TYR A 91 -22.95 -11.55 12.64
N THR A 92 -23.43 -11.85 11.43
CA THR A 92 -23.73 -10.85 10.41
C THR A 92 -24.94 -11.26 9.63
N TYR A 93 -25.71 -10.27 9.18
CA TYR A 93 -26.83 -10.48 8.27
C TYR A 93 -26.34 -10.87 6.87
N ILE A 94 -27.01 -11.84 6.23
CA ILE A 94 -26.80 -12.23 4.83
C ILE A 94 -27.63 -11.29 3.96
N ARG A 95 -26.97 -10.52 3.09
CA ARG A 95 -27.67 -9.61 2.16
C ARG A 95 -28.01 -10.35 0.86
N PRO A 96 -29.19 -10.12 0.26
CA PRO A 96 -29.53 -10.69 -1.04
C PRO A 96 -28.60 -10.11 -2.12
N ASN A 97 -28.18 -10.94 -3.06
CA ASN A 97 -27.28 -10.50 -4.13
C ASN A 97 -28.05 -9.68 -5.16
N GLN A 98 -27.73 -8.38 -5.28
CA GLN A 98 -28.43 -7.44 -6.17
C GLN A 98 -28.23 -7.76 -7.67
N ASN A 99 -27.20 -8.52 -8.04
CA ASN A 99 -26.87 -8.82 -9.44
C ASN A 99 -27.36 -10.20 -9.92
N LEU A 100 -27.90 -11.04 -9.03
CA LEU A 100 -28.34 -12.42 -9.32
C LEU A 100 -29.74 -12.64 -8.73
N ASP A 101 -30.78 -12.17 -9.41
CA ASP A 101 -32.21 -12.44 -9.12
C ASP A 101 -32.60 -12.39 -7.62
N LYS A 102 -32.02 -11.49 -6.82
CA LYS A 102 -32.24 -11.41 -5.36
C LYS A 102 -32.00 -12.72 -4.59
N ARG A 103 -31.23 -13.67 -5.11
CA ARG A 103 -30.97 -14.94 -4.43
C ARG A 103 -30.12 -14.71 -3.18
N TRP A 104 -30.47 -15.39 -2.09
CA TRP A 104 -29.77 -15.33 -0.81
C TRP A 104 -28.54 -16.23 -0.82
N THR A 105 -27.58 -15.87 -1.67
CA THR A 105 -26.34 -16.62 -1.86
C THR A 105 -25.18 -15.91 -1.17
N VAL A 106 -24.50 -16.61 -0.27
CA VAL A 106 -23.23 -16.20 0.33
C VAL A 106 -22.10 -16.96 -0.35
N ASP A 107 -21.11 -16.24 -0.88
CA ASP A 107 -19.92 -16.84 -1.50
C ASP A 107 -18.64 -16.40 -0.80
N GLY A 108 -17.68 -17.32 -0.72
CA GLY A 108 -16.34 -17.06 -0.22
C GLY A 108 -16.31 -16.60 1.23
N VAL A 109 -17.11 -17.16 2.13
CA VAL A 109 -17.08 -16.80 3.56
C VAL A 109 -16.89 -18.05 4.41
N PHE A 110 -15.91 -18.03 5.33
CA PHE A 110 -15.74 -19.10 6.31
C PHE A 110 -16.89 -19.07 7.31
N MET A 111 -17.82 -20.01 7.21
CA MET A 111 -19.03 -20.03 8.04
C MET A 111 -18.99 -21.16 9.06
N LYS A 112 -19.44 -20.84 10.27
CA LYS A 112 -19.56 -21.79 11.38
C LYS A 112 -21.01 -22.21 11.64
N LYS A 113 -21.97 -21.29 11.42
CA LYS A 113 -23.40 -21.50 11.69
C LYS A 113 -24.27 -20.68 10.74
N ILE A 114 -25.48 -21.17 10.51
CA ILE A 114 -26.57 -20.47 9.83
C ILE A 114 -27.68 -20.23 10.86
N LEU A 115 -28.22 -19.02 10.90
CA LEU A 115 -29.38 -18.68 11.73
C LEU A 115 -30.49 -18.09 10.86
N LEU A 116 -31.74 -18.33 11.24
CA LEU A 116 -32.93 -17.76 10.61
C LEU A 116 -33.71 -16.94 11.64
N GLY A 117 -34.04 -15.69 11.32
CA GLY A 117 -34.93 -14.84 12.11
C GLY A 117 -36.26 -14.67 11.40
N LEU A 118 -37.36 -14.94 12.11
CA LEU A 118 -38.71 -14.81 11.59
C LEU A 118 -39.72 -14.58 12.74
N ASN A 119 -40.89 -14.03 12.41
CA ASN A 119 -41.99 -13.87 13.36
C ASN A 119 -42.63 -15.24 13.68
N GLU A 120 -43.27 -15.36 14.85
CA GLU A 120 -44.00 -16.58 15.23
C GLU A 120 -45.14 -16.90 14.26
N ASP A 121 -45.84 -15.88 13.75
CA ASP A 121 -46.91 -16.05 12.76
C ASP A 121 -46.38 -16.62 11.44
N ASP A 122 -45.22 -16.14 10.98
CA ASP A 122 -44.58 -16.60 9.74
C ASP A 122 -43.98 -18.01 9.89
N LEU A 123 -43.54 -18.39 11.10
CA LEU A 123 -43.11 -19.76 11.42
C LEU A 123 -44.27 -20.75 11.29
N SER A 124 -45.50 -20.31 11.51
CA SER A 124 -46.69 -21.17 11.40
C SER A 124 -47.05 -21.51 9.95
N VAL A 125 -46.71 -20.64 8.98
CA VAL A 125 -47.02 -20.79 7.55
C VAL A 125 -45.83 -21.24 6.68
N LEU A 126 -44.63 -21.31 7.25
CA LEU A 126 -43.42 -21.83 6.59
C LEU A 126 -43.62 -23.30 6.20
N ALA A 127 -43.60 -23.59 4.89
CA ALA A 127 -43.82 -24.94 4.38
C ALA A 127 -42.50 -25.67 4.11
N ASN A 128 -41.59 -25.03 3.38
CA ASN A 128 -40.31 -25.60 2.98
C ASN A 128 -39.18 -24.61 3.19
N LEU A 129 -38.04 -25.12 3.67
CA LEU A 129 -36.77 -24.43 3.74
C LEU A 129 -35.70 -25.30 3.09
N ASP A 130 -35.08 -24.75 2.07
CA ASP A 130 -34.00 -25.39 1.35
C ASP A 130 -32.70 -24.63 1.59
N ILE A 131 -31.70 -25.35 2.11
CA ILE A 131 -30.34 -24.85 2.24
C ILE A 131 -29.48 -25.65 1.28
N TRP A 132 -28.82 -24.99 0.34
CA TRP A 132 -27.79 -25.59 -0.49
C TRP A 132 -26.43 -25.12 -0.01
N ILE A 133 -25.52 -26.07 0.22
CA ILE A 133 -24.10 -25.78 0.42
C ILE A 133 -23.36 -26.41 -0.75
N GLY A 134 -22.90 -25.58 -1.69
CA GLY A 134 -22.48 -26.05 -3.01
C GLY A 134 -23.59 -26.84 -3.69
N ASP A 135 -23.27 -28.06 -4.12
CA ASP A 135 -24.22 -28.97 -4.77
C ASP A 135 -25.03 -29.84 -3.80
N LYS A 136 -24.78 -29.76 -2.47
CA LYS A 136 -25.48 -30.58 -1.47
C LYS A 136 -26.72 -29.85 -0.93
N PRO A 137 -27.94 -30.34 -1.20
CA PRO A 137 -29.16 -29.77 -0.64
C PRO A 137 -29.47 -30.33 0.75
N PHE A 138 -30.09 -29.50 1.58
CA PHE A 138 -30.69 -29.85 2.86
C PHE A 138 -32.11 -29.31 2.85
N HIS A 139 -33.09 -30.21 2.96
CA HIS A 139 -34.51 -29.90 2.86
C HIS A 139 -35.15 -30.04 4.24
N PHE A 140 -35.86 -29.01 4.68
CA PHE A 140 -36.57 -29.00 5.95
C PHE A 140 -38.02 -28.58 5.72
N SER A 141 -38.97 -29.35 6.25
CA SER A 141 -40.36 -28.90 6.35
C SER A 141 -40.54 -27.94 7.53
N GLY A 142 -41.60 -27.12 7.50
CA GLY A 142 -41.94 -26.24 8.63
C GLY A 142 -42.03 -26.95 9.98
N GLU A 143 -42.55 -28.18 10.00
CA GLU A 143 -42.65 -29.00 11.21
C GLU A 143 -41.28 -29.51 11.71
N GLN A 144 -40.35 -29.84 10.80
CA GLN A 144 -38.98 -30.19 11.16
C GLN A 144 -38.23 -29.00 11.76
N ILE A 145 -38.46 -27.79 11.24
CA ILE A 145 -37.81 -26.58 11.76
C ILE A 145 -38.26 -26.31 13.21
N LYS A 146 -39.56 -26.43 13.50
CA LYS A 146 -40.08 -26.26 14.87
C LYS A 146 -39.53 -27.28 15.86
N LYS A 147 -39.21 -28.49 15.39
CA LYS A 147 -38.80 -29.62 16.23
C LYS A 147 -37.29 -29.74 16.40
N ASP A 148 -36.54 -29.59 15.31
CA ASP A 148 -35.13 -29.96 15.22
C ASP A 148 -34.18 -28.76 15.30
N TRP A 149 -34.68 -27.52 15.11
CA TRP A 149 -33.87 -26.31 15.20
C TRP A 149 -33.90 -25.72 16.62
N HIS A 150 -32.76 -25.22 17.07
CA HIS A 150 -32.62 -24.67 18.42
C HIS A 150 -32.92 -23.17 18.44
N VAL A 151 -33.68 -22.72 19.44
CA VAL A 151 -33.87 -21.28 19.68
C VAL A 151 -32.54 -20.67 20.10
N PHE A 152 -32.08 -19.69 19.32
CA PHE A 152 -30.81 -19.01 19.48
C PHE A 152 -30.96 -17.75 20.35
N ASP A 153 -29.93 -17.43 21.14
CA ASP A 153 -29.89 -16.21 21.94
C ASP A 153 -29.72 -14.96 21.04
N LYS A 154 -30.84 -14.30 20.73
CA LYS A 154 -30.90 -13.12 19.87
C LYS A 154 -30.10 -11.91 20.40
N SER A 155 -29.70 -11.90 21.67
CA SER A 155 -28.85 -10.83 22.22
C SER A 155 -27.49 -10.74 21.53
N LEU A 156 -26.97 -11.86 21.00
CA LEU A 156 -25.69 -11.95 20.30
C LEU A 156 -25.71 -11.37 18.88
N ILE A 157 -26.89 -11.11 18.32
CA ILE A 157 -27.07 -10.47 17.01
C ILE A 157 -27.78 -9.12 17.10
N LYS A 158 -27.89 -8.55 18.31
CA LYS A 158 -28.62 -7.30 18.57
C LYS A 158 -28.16 -6.13 17.69
N SER A 159 -26.88 -6.07 17.33
CA SER A 159 -26.35 -5.02 16.44
C SER A 159 -26.81 -5.13 14.98
N GLU A 160 -27.32 -6.30 14.58
CA GLU A 160 -27.73 -6.63 13.21
C GLU A 160 -29.25 -6.66 13.04
N LEU A 161 -30.01 -6.56 14.13
CA LEU A 161 -31.49 -6.50 14.15
C LEU A 161 -31.96 -5.04 14.21
N GLN A 162 -33.03 -4.72 13.48
CA GLN A 162 -33.76 -3.47 13.74
C GLN A 162 -34.50 -3.58 15.09
N VAL A 163 -34.78 -2.44 15.73
CA VAL A 163 -35.41 -2.41 17.07
C VAL A 163 -36.75 -3.14 17.05
N GLU A 164 -37.53 -2.95 15.99
CA GLU A 164 -38.84 -3.59 15.77
C GLU A 164 -38.73 -5.12 15.59
N ASP A 165 -37.67 -5.59 14.91
CA ASP A 165 -37.39 -7.02 14.70
C ASP A 165 -36.91 -7.70 15.99
N TYR A 166 -36.21 -6.97 16.88
CA TYR A 166 -35.61 -7.56 18.08
C TYR A 166 -36.66 -8.13 19.04
N ASP A 167 -37.79 -7.45 19.20
CA ASP A 167 -38.84 -7.89 20.13
C ASP A 167 -39.75 -8.96 19.50
N SER A 168 -40.01 -8.86 18.19
CA SER A 168 -40.96 -9.70 17.46
C SER A 168 -40.38 -11.02 16.93
N PHE A 169 -39.07 -11.09 16.68
CA PHE A 169 -38.49 -12.25 16.00
C PHE A 169 -38.09 -13.37 16.96
N LEU A 170 -38.35 -14.61 16.50
CA LEU A 170 -37.69 -15.83 16.94
C LEU A 170 -36.48 -16.09 16.05
N VAL A 171 -35.32 -16.33 16.66
CA VAL A 171 -34.08 -16.68 15.93
C VAL A 171 -33.78 -18.16 16.15
N LEU A 172 -33.68 -18.92 15.06
CA LEU A 172 -33.46 -20.36 15.07
C LEU A 172 -32.08 -20.69 14.49
N GLU A 173 -31.35 -21.58 15.15
CA GLU A 173 -30.05 -22.11 14.70
C GLU A 173 -30.25 -23.41 13.91
N ALA A 174 -29.61 -23.48 12.73
CA ALA A 174 -29.61 -24.68 11.90
C ALA A 174 -28.90 -25.85 12.60
N PRO A 175 -29.40 -27.09 12.46
CA PRO A 175 -28.80 -28.25 13.10
C PRO A 175 -27.38 -28.54 12.58
N GLU A 176 -26.54 -29.18 13.40
CA GLU A 176 -25.13 -29.45 13.07
C GLU A 176 -24.94 -30.29 11.79
N GLU A 177 -25.98 -31.00 11.37
CA GLU A 177 -26.02 -31.84 10.17
C GLU A 177 -25.96 -31.03 8.87
N VAL A 178 -26.31 -29.74 8.91
CA VAL A 178 -26.23 -28.79 7.79
C VAL A 178 -24.78 -28.42 7.51
N SER A 179 -24.03 -29.39 6.97
CA SER A 179 -22.63 -29.24 6.59
C SER A 179 -22.19 -30.23 5.48
N LEU A 180 -21.22 -29.82 4.66
CA LEU A 180 -20.65 -30.67 3.60
C LEU A 180 -19.75 -31.79 4.15
N GLY A 181 -19.05 -31.52 5.25
CA GLY A 181 -18.17 -32.45 5.97
C GLY A 181 -17.12 -31.69 6.79
N ARG A 182 -16.77 -32.16 7.99
CA ARG A 182 -15.77 -31.49 8.85
C ARG A 182 -14.36 -31.87 8.44
N SER A 183 -13.45 -30.88 8.44
CA SER A 183 -12.04 -31.12 8.14
C SER A 183 -11.41 -32.10 9.14
N LYS A 184 -10.60 -33.03 8.63
CA LYS A 184 -9.79 -33.98 9.42
C LYS A 184 -8.35 -33.50 9.58
N ILE A 185 -8.02 -32.28 9.12
CA ILE A 185 -6.68 -31.72 9.21
C ILE A 185 -6.31 -31.53 10.70
N PRO A 186 -5.17 -32.08 11.14
CA PRO A 186 -4.79 -32.00 12.55
C PRO A 186 -4.36 -30.58 12.97
N ILE A 187 -3.96 -29.74 12.01
CA ILE A 187 -3.52 -28.35 12.22
C ILE A 187 -4.74 -27.43 12.27
N TYR A 188 -4.85 -26.58 13.30
CA TYR A 188 -5.99 -25.66 13.49
C TYR A 188 -7.36 -26.37 13.48
N LYS A 189 -7.42 -27.57 14.08
CA LYS A 189 -8.60 -28.42 14.14
C LYS A 189 -9.85 -27.68 14.64
N SER A 190 -9.71 -26.76 15.59
CA SER A 190 -10.82 -25.95 16.11
C SER A 190 -11.43 -25.02 15.06
N PHE A 191 -10.61 -24.47 14.15
CA PHE A 191 -11.07 -23.60 13.07
C PHE A 191 -11.64 -24.43 11.91
N PHE A 192 -10.80 -25.25 11.25
CA PHE A 192 -11.22 -25.99 10.06
C PHE A 192 -12.27 -27.07 10.35
N GLY A 193 -12.22 -27.69 11.53
CA GLY A 193 -13.23 -28.66 11.96
C GLY A 193 -14.59 -28.04 12.30
N SER A 194 -14.68 -26.70 12.42
CA SER A 194 -15.93 -25.99 12.71
C SER A 194 -16.66 -25.46 11.48
N LEU A 195 -16.06 -25.58 10.29
CA LEU A 195 -16.61 -25.00 9.06
C LEU A 195 -17.74 -25.87 8.49
N ILE A 196 -18.89 -25.27 8.22
CA ILE A 196 -20.04 -25.99 7.65
C ILE A 196 -19.95 -26.11 6.12
N ASN A 197 -19.35 -25.12 5.47
CA ASN A 197 -19.23 -25.00 4.01
C ASN A 197 -17.86 -25.41 3.48
N TRP A 198 -17.23 -26.39 4.15
CA TRP A 198 -15.92 -26.92 3.79
C TRP A 198 -16.02 -27.97 2.67
N SER A 199 -15.28 -27.76 1.58
CA SER A 199 -15.27 -28.65 0.40
C SER A 199 -14.19 -29.74 0.39
N GLY A 200 -13.61 -30.05 1.55
CA GLY A 200 -12.74 -31.20 1.77
C GLY A 200 -11.24 -30.92 1.84
N ASP A 201 -10.53 -31.82 2.52
CA ASP A 201 -9.10 -31.72 2.82
C ASP A 201 -8.21 -31.92 1.56
N ASP A 202 -8.74 -32.54 0.52
CA ASP A 202 -8.02 -32.81 -0.73
C ASP A 202 -7.61 -31.52 -1.46
N LYS A 203 -8.49 -30.50 -1.45
CA LYS A 203 -8.21 -29.21 -2.09
C LYS A 203 -7.07 -28.45 -1.40
N ILE A 204 -6.84 -28.69 -0.10
CA ILE A 204 -5.78 -28.03 0.70
C ILE A 204 -4.51 -28.89 0.84
N LEU A 205 -4.58 -30.20 0.66
CA LEU A 205 -3.41 -31.08 0.72
C LEU A 205 -2.92 -31.54 -0.66
N ILE A 206 -3.77 -32.20 -1.45
CA ILE A 206 -3.36 -32.86 -2.71
C ILE A 206 -3.01 -31.82 -3.78
N LYS A 207 -3.91 -30.86 -4.03
CA LYS A 207 -3.70 -29.84 -5.08
C LYS A 207 -2.45 -28.98 -4.80
N PRO A 208 -2.21 -28.49 -3.57
CA PRO A 208 -0.95 -27.82 -3.21
C PRO A 208 0.28 -28.70 -3.36
N PHE A 209 0.20 -29.98 -3.00
CA PHE A 209 1.33 -30.91 -3.13
C PHE A 209 1.75 -31.11 -4.59
N VAL A 210 0.78 -31.38 -5.48
CA VAL A 210 1.03 -31.50 -6.92
C VAL A 210 1.57 -30.19 -7.50
N SER A 211 1.00 -29.06 -7.11
CA SER A 211 1.46 -27.74 -7.55
C SER A 211 2.90 -27.47 -7.09
N ALA A 212 3.26 -27.86 -5.86
CA ALA A 212 4.61 -27.73 -5.34
C ALA A 212 5.62 -28.63 -6.08
N LEU A 213 5.23 -29.86 -6.46
CA LEU A 213 6.04 -30.75 -7.29
C LEU A 213 6.33 -30.15 -8.67
N ILE A 214 5.34 -29.52 -9.29
CA ILE A 214 5.53 -28.81 -10.57
C ILE A 214 6.48 -27.62 -10.38
N LEU A 215 6.26 -26.80 -9.36
CA LEU A 215 7.08 -25.62 -9.07
C LEU A 215 8.55 -25.98 -8.78
N ILE A 216 8.80 -26.99 -7.95
CA ILE A 216 10.18 -27.44 -7.66
C ILE A 216 10.86 -28.02 -8.91
N SER A 217 10.10 -28.72 -9.77
CA SER A 217 10.62 -29.23 -11.05
C SER A 217 11.02 -28.09 -11.98
N ILE A 218 10.18 -27.05 -12.11
CA ILE A 218 10.51 -25.85 -12.88
C ILE A 218 11.75 -25.16 -12.29
N PHE A 219 11.81 -25.01 -10.97
CA PHE A 219 12.95 -24.40 -10.27
C PHE A 219 14.25 -25.17 -10.52
N PHE A 220 14.18 -26.51 -10.53
CA PHE A 220 15.32 -27.37 -10.83
C PHE A 220 15.76 -27.26 -12.30
N ILE A 221 14.82 -27.35 -13.24
CA ILE A 221 15.09 -27.18 -14.68
C ILE A 221 15.70 -25.82 -14.96
N PHE A 222 15.16 -24.76 -14.34
CA PHE A 222 15.71 -23.41 -14.41
C PHE A 222 17.17 -23.35 -13.95
N GLY A 223 17.49 -23.98 -12.81
CA GLY A 223 18.86 -24.11 -12.33
C GLY A 223 19.78 -24.83 -13.30
N LEU A 224 19.29 -25.89 -13.98
CA LEU A 224 20.04 -26.61 -15.02
C LEU A 224 20.27 -25.74 -16.27
N ILE A 225 19.27 -24.99 -16.72
CA ILE A 225 19.39 -24.07 -17.85
C ILE A 225 20.47 -23.03 -17.55
N LEU A 226 20.41 -22.38 -16.39
CA LEU A 226 21.44 -21.43 -15.96
C LEU A 226 22.83 -22.08 -15.95
N ARG A 227 22.94 -23.33 -15.46
CA ARG A 227 24.21 -24.08 -15.48
C ARG A 227 24.77 -24.23 -16.89
N VAL A 228 23.97 -24.77 -17.81
CA VAL A 228 24.39 -25.04 -19.20
C VAL A 228 24.80 -23.74 -19.87
N MET A 229 24.03 -22.66 -19.67
CA MET A 229 24.32 -21.34 -20.22
C MET A 229 25.63 -20.77 -19.69
N PHE A 230 25.88 -20.84 -18.39
CA PHE A 230 27.15 -20.37 -17.82
C PHE A 230 28.35 -21.26 -18.21
N LEU A 231 28.15 -22.56 -18.44
CA LEU A 231 29.18 -23.45 -19.00
C LEU A 231 29.51 -23.06 -20.46
N TYR A 232 28.50 -22.76 -21.27
CA TYR A 232 28.67 -22.34 -22.67
C TYR A 232 29.44 -21.01 -22.79
N LEU A 233 29.13 -20.04 -21.94
CA LEU A 233 29.88 -18.77 -21.84
C LEU A 233 31.33 -18.98 -21.36
N GLY A 234 31.64 -20.11 -20.73
CA GLY A 234 32.92 -20.40 -20.11
C GLY A 234 33.99 -20.99 -21.02
N ASN A 235 33.76 -21.18 -22.32
CA ASN A 235 34.73 -21.81 -23.21
C ASN A 235 35.93 -20.92 -23.62
N GLY A 236 36.05 -19.70 -23.08
CA GLY A 236 37.27 -18.87 -23.17
C GLY A 236 38.19 -19.09 -21.96
N GLN A 237 39.43 -19.54 -22.17
CA GLN A 237 40.47 -19.54 -21.15
C GLN A 237 40.90 -18.09 -20.86
N ILE A 238 40.67 -17.63 -19.63
CA ILE A 238 41.36 -16.45 -19.09
C ILE A 238 41.82 -16.81 -17.68
N ASP A 239 43.13 -16.67 -17.45
CA ASP A 239 43.73 -16.66 -16.11
C ASP A 239 43.29 -15.38 -15.39
N CYS A 240 42.54 -15.53 -14.30
CA CYS A 240 42.33 -14.44 -13.36
C CYS A 240 43.41 -14.54 -12.27
N PRO A 241 43.93 -13.41 -11.76
CA PRO A 241 44.96 -13.42 -10.73
C PRO A 241 44.51 -14.25 -9.53
N THR A 242 45.39 -15.14 -9.08
CA THR A 242 45.21 -16.11 -7.99
C THR A 242 45.12 -15.46 -6.60
N ASN A 243 45.29 -14.14 -6.47
CA ASN A 243 45.18 -13.43 -5.20
C ASN A 243 43.70 -13.17 -4.84
N ARG A 244 43.10 -14.12 -4.12
CA ARG A 244 41.73 -14.02 -3.60
C ARG A 244 41.75 -13.31 -2.23
N PRO A 245 41.06 -12.17 -2.05
CA PRO A 245 40.90 -11.63 -0.71
C PRO A 245 39.82 -12.44 0.03
N SER A 246 40.22 -13.30 0.98
CA SER A 246 39.31 -13.93 1.97
C SER A 246 38.44 -12.90 2.71
N SER A 247 38.83 -11.63 2.66
CA SER A 247 38.12 -10.49 3.24
C SER A 247 36.68 -10.30 2.71
N TYR A 248 36.40 -10.50 1.42
CA TYR A 248 35.05 -10.27 0.86
C TYR A 248 34.05 -11.36 1.28
N LYS A 249 34.46 -12.62 1.20
CA LYS A 249 33.67 -13.76 1.69
C LYS A 249 33.39 -13.63 3.18
N ARG A 250 34.39 -13.20 3.95
CA ARG A 250 34.23 -12.88 5.37
C ARG A 250 33.23 -11.75 5.59
N GLN A 251 33.29 -10.67 4.81
CA GLN A 251 32.33 -9.57 4.91
C GLN A 251 30.90 -10.04 4.65
N PHE A 252 30.68 -10.90 3.65
CA PHE A 252 29.37 -11.51 3.42
C PHE A 252 28.88 -12.29 4.66
N ILE A 253 29.73 -13.14 5.24
CA ILE A 253 29.41 -13.88 6.48
C ILE A 253 29.00 -12.93 7.61
N VAL A 254 29.80 -11.89 7.85
CA VAL A 254 29.53 -10.89 8.90
C VAL A 254 28.20 -10.17 8.62
N PHE A 255 27.93 -9.79 7.37
CA PHE A 255 26.67 -9.14 6.99
C PHE A 255 25.46 -10.04 7.25
N SER A 256 25.47 -11.28 6.74
CA SER A 256 24.35 -12.21 6.90
C SER A 256 24.05 -12.51 8.37
N ILE A 257 25.07 -12.82 9.17
CA ILE A 257 24.87 -13.13 10.60
C ILE A 257 24.41 -11.90 11.38
N THR A 258 24.87 -10.69 11.01
CA THR A 258 24.40 -9.44 11.61
C THR A 258 22.91 -9.23 11.38
N ILE A 259 22.44 -9.39 10.14
CA ILE A 259 21.02 -9.24 9.80
C ILE A 259 20.18 -10.28 10.56
N VAL A 260 20.55 -11.56 10.51
CA VAL A 260 19.80 -12.63 11.18
C VAL A 260 19.73 -12.40 12.70
N SER A 261 20.85 -12.03 13.33
CA SER A 261 20.89 -11.75 14.77
C SER A 261 20.05 -10.53 15.14
N THR A 262 20.05 -9.50 14.30
CA THR A 262 19.24 -8.29 14.49
C THR A 262 17.75 -8.61 14.39
N VAL A 263 17.32 -9.34 13.36
CA VAL A 263 15.93 -9.77 13.20
C VAL A 263 15.50 -10.64 14.40
N GLY A 264 16.35 -11.56 14.84
CA GLY A 264 16.10 -12.38 16.03
C GLY A 264 15.90 -11.56 17.31
N LEU A 265 16.77 -10.57 17.57
CA LEU A 265 16.63 -9.71 18.75
C LEU A 265 15.41 -8.79 18.66
N LEU A 266 15.09 -8.23 17.49
CA LEU A 266 13.90 -7.42 17.29
C LEU A 266 12.62 -8.25 17.47
N PHE A 267 12.61 -9.50 17.03
CA PHE A 267 11.50 -10.42 17.28
C PHE A 267 11.29 -10.65 18.78
N ILE A 268 12.38 -10.91 19.51
CA ILE A 268 12.34 -11.06 20.98
C ILE A 268 11.81 -9.78 21.63
N LEU A 269 12.35 -8.60 21.28
CA LEU A 269 11.90 -7.31 21.79
C LEU A 269 10.39 -7.10 21.56
N ASN A 270 9.90 -7.36 20.35
CA ASN A 270 8.48 -7.21 20.03
C ASN A 270 7.61 -8.21 20.79
N TYR A 271 8.09 -9.44 21.01
CA TYR A 271 7.41 -10.42 21.85
C TYR A 271 7.32 -9.95 23.31
N PHE A 272 8.38 -9.36 23.86
CA PHE A 272 8.36 -8.75 25.19
C PHE A 272 7.31 -7.63 25.28
N VAL A 273 7.27 -6.71 24.30
CA VAL A 273 6.25 -5.66 24.26
C VAL A 273 4.84 -6.25 24.22
N TYR A 274 4.60 -7.24 23.35
CA TYR A 274 3.30 -7.91 23.27
C TYR A 274 2.87 -8.57 24.58
N TYR A 275 3.81 -9.18 25.30
CA TYR A 275 3.52 -9.90 26.54
C TYR A 275 3.28 -8.96 27.73
N PHE A 276 4.11 -7.91 27.88
CA PHE A 276 4.13 -7.04 29.05
C PHE A 276 3.30 -5.75 28.90
N TYR A 277 3.17 -5.20 27.69
CA TYR A 277 2.42 -3.95 27.46
C TYR A 277 0.98 -4.26 27.04
N LYS A 278 0.05 -4.20 28.00
CA LYS A 278 -1.39 -4.43 27.80
C LYS A 278 -2.18 -3.16 28.18
N PRO A 279 -2.11 -2.10 27.37
CA PRO A 279 -2.82 -0.85 27.64
C PRO A 279 -4.34 -1.06 27.60
N ASP A 280 -5.07 -0.32 28.43
CA ASP A 280 -6.54 -0.32 28.41
C ASP A 280 -7.04 0.48 27.21
N ILE A 281 -7.66 -0.22 26.26
CA ILE A 281 -8.22 0.38 25.04
C ILE A 281 -9.56 1.06 25.35
N SER A 282 -10.27 0.64 26.40
CA SER A 282 -11.56 1.22 26.78
C SER A 282 -11.41 2.66 27.25
N GLU A 283 -10.32 3.00 27.94
CA GLU A 283 -10.03 4.39 28.32
C GLU A 283 -9.85 5.30 27.10
N ILE A 284 -9.12 4.82 26.07
CA ILE A 284 -8.94 5.55 24.80
C ILE A 284 -10.29 5.76 24.12
N LEU A 285 -11.13 4.72 24.03
CA LEU A 285 -12.44 4.81 23.39
C LEU A 285 -13.41 5.70 24.18
N ASN A 286 -13.45 5.59 25.51
CA ASN A 286 -14.28 6.43 26.37
C ASN A 286 -13.89 7.91 26.25
N GLY A 287 -12.59 8.21 26.16
CA GLY A 287 -12.11 9.58 25.94
C GLY A 287 -12.46 10.17 24.57
N LEU A 288 -12.87 9.34 23.60
CA LEU A 288 -13.38 9.78 22.29
C LEU A 288 -14.91 9.89 22.29
N SER A 289 -15.61 9.28 23.25
CA SER A 289 -17.07 9.33 23.30
C SER A 289 -17.56 10.75 23.62
N GLY A 290 -18.46 11.29 22.80
CA GLY A 290 -18.99 12.66 22.93
C GLY A 290 -18.34 13.70 21.99
N ASP A 291 -17.05 13.55 21.67
CA ASP A 291 -16.35 14.47 20.77
C ASP A 291 -16.61 14.17 19.28
N TYR A 292 -16.92 12.90 18.97
CA TYR A 292 -17.11 12.40 17.61
C TYR A 292 -18.55 11.96 17.34
N LEU A 293 -18.99 12.07 16.09
CA LEU A 293 -20.25 11.50 15.64
C LEU A 293 -20.26 9.97 15.78
N ASP A 294 -21.39 9.39 16.16
CA ASP A 294 -21.56 7.94 16.35
C ASP A 294 -21.16 7.12 15.12
N TYR A 295 -21.46 7.65 13.93
CA TYR A 295 -21.04 7.05 12.66
C TYR A 295 -19.52 6.90 12.55
N PHE A 296 -18.75 7.92 12.97
CA PHE A 296 -17.30 7.90 12.95
C PHE A 296 -16.72 7.09 14.12
N TYR A 297 -17.32 7.19 15.30
CA TYR A 297 -16.88 6.50 16.51
C TYR A 297 -16.76 4.98 16.32
N LYS A 298 -17.69 4.37 15.58
CA LYS A 298 -17.70 2.92 15.27
C LYS A 298 -16.46 2.44 14.50
N ASN A 299 -15.70 3.33 13.86
CA ASN A 299 -14.53 3.03 13.03
C ASN A 299 -13.19 3.14 13.77
N PHE A 300 -13.18 3.50 15.05
CA PHE A 300 -11.94 3.54 15.84
C PHE A 300 -11.50 2.13 16.26
N ARG A 301 -10.24 1.80 15.95
CA ARG A 301 -9.57 0.53 16.28
C ARG A 301 -8.16 0.82 16.82
N PRO A 302 -8.02 1.32 18.06
CA PRO A 302 -6.71 1.68 18.63
C PRO A 302 -5.74 0.49 18.64
N LYS A 303 -4.46 0.73 18.32
CA LYS A 303 -3.40 -0.30 18.32
C LYS A 303 -2.12 0.12 19.04
N PRO A 304 -2.21 0.50 20.32
CA PRO A 304 -1.06 1.00 21.07
C PRO A 304 0.12 0.00 21.16
N VAL A 305 -0.15 -1.31 21.16
CA VAL A 305 0.90 -2.35 21.20
C VAL A 305 1.70 -2.41 19.90
N GLU A 306 1.01 -2.53 18.75
CA GLU A 306 1.67 -2.56 17.42
C GLU A 306 2.45 -1.27 17.17
N ARG A 307 1.87 -0.12 17.55
CA ARG A 307 2.52 1.19 17.42
C ARG A 307 3.82 1.27 18.23
N LEU A 308 3.78 0.82 19.48
CA LEU A 308 4.97 0.80 20.34
C LEU A 308 6.05 -0.15 19.79
N GLN A 309 5.66 -1.34 19.33
CA GLN A 309 6.57 -2.29 18.67
C GLN A 309 7.26 -1.65 17.45
N PHE A 310 6.50 -0.96 16.60
CA PHE A 310 7.03 -0.28 15.43
C PHE A 310 8.01 0.86 15.80
N ILE A 311 7.64 1.73 16.73
CA ILE A 311 8.49 2.84 17.19
C ILE A 311 9.79 2.31 17.82
N LEU A 312 9.68 1.36 18.76
CA LEU A 312 10.85 0.78 19.42
C LEU A 312 11.76 0.06 18.42
N SER A 313 11.20 -0.74 17.51
CA SER A 313 11.99 -1.43 16.49
C SER A 313 12.70 -0.44 15.56
N SER A 314 12.01 0.64 15.15
CA SER A 314 12.58 1.66 14.26
C SER A 314 13.74 2.42 14.92
N ILE A 315 13.59 2.82 16.19
CA ILE A 315 14.62 3.55 16.94
C ILE A 315 15.78 2.65 17.32
N THR A 316 15.53 1.40 17.75
CA THR A 316 16.57 0.50 18.26
C THR A 316 17.36 -0.22 17.16
N SER A 317 16.75 -0.46 15.98
CA SER A 317 17.39 -1.26 14.92
C SER A 317 18.77 -0.74 14.46
N PRO A 318 19.06 0.57 14.31
CA PRO A 318 20.39 1.03 13.93
C PRO A 318 21.45 0.71 14.99
N PHE A 319 21.10 0.77 16.27
CA PHE A 319 22.01 0.46 17.38
C PHE A 319 22.26 -1.05 17.49
N VAL A 320 21.22 -1.86 17.32
CA VAL A 320 21.34 -3.33 17.29
C VAL A 320 22.21 -3.78 16.11
N LEU A 321 21.98 -3.22 14.91
CA LEU A 321 22.82 -3.48 13.74
C LEU A 321 24.28 -3.08 14.00
N TRP A 322 24.51 -1.91 14.59
CA TRP A 322 25.86 -1.47 14.96
C TRP A 322 26.54 -2.41 15.95
N PHE A 323 25.84 -2.81 17.02
CA PHE A 323 26.35 -3.72 18.03
C PHE A 323 26.75 -5.07 17.42
N PHE A 324 25.84 -5.73 16.69
CA PHE A 324 26.13 -7.03 16.08
C PHE A 324 27.19 -6.93 14.97
N TYR A 325 27.16 -5.88 14.15
CA TYR A 325 28.19 -5.68 13.14
C TYR A 325 29.57 -5.53 13.78
N ALA A 326 29.71 -4.69 14.81
CA ALA A 326 30.97 -4.52 15.53
C ALA A 326 31.43 -5.83 16.19
N LEU A 327 30.51 -6.55 16.83
CA LEU A 327 30.77 -7.84 17.48
C LEU A 327 31.29 -8.89 16.48
N PHE A 328 30.56 -9.12 15.39
CA PHE A 328 30.91 -10.15 14.41
C PHE A 328 32.10 -9.73 13.54
N ASN A 329 32.24 -8.44 13.22
CA ASN A 329 33.43 -7.96 12.54
C ASN A 329 34.70 -8.11 13.41
N LYS A 330 34.59 -8.20 14.74
CA LYS A 330 35.70 -8.55 15.62
C LYS A 330 35.88 -10.06 15.76
N LYS A 331 34.79 -10.82 16.01
CA LYS A 331 34.85 -12.25 16.38
C LYS A 331 34.94 -13.24 15.22
N VAL A 332 34.41 -12.93 14.03
CA VAL A 332 34.46 -13.85 12.89
C VAL A 332 35.92 -13.98 12.43
N SER A 333 36.41 -15.21 12.40
CA SER A 333 37.81 -15.52 12.03
C SER A 333 38.19 -14.91 10.68
N ARG A 334 39.45 -14.49 10.59
CA ARG A 334 40.07 -14.01 9.34
C ARG A 334 40.83 -15.12 8.60
N THR A 335 40.92 -16.32 9.19
CA THR A 335 41.60 -17.45 8.58
C THR A 335 40.88 -17.91 7.31
N GLU A 336 41.65 -18.16 6.25
CA GLU A 336 41.09 -18.58 4.96
C GLU A 336 40.31 -19.90 5.08
N GLU A 337 40.81 -20.85 5.86
CA GLU A 337 40.15 -22.13 6.12
C GLU A 337 38.73 -21.96 6.68
N PHE A 338 38.55 -21.09 7.69
CA PHE A 338 37.24 -20.81 8.26
C PHE A 338 36.32 -20.18 7.20
N VAL A 339 36.81 -19.16 6.50
CA VAL A 339 36.03 -18.42 5.51
C VAL A 339 35.56 -19.32 4.38
N GLU A 340 36.45 -20.15 3.81
CA GLU A 340 36.11 -21.08 2.73
C GLU A 340 35.14 -22.18 3.19
N LYS A 341 35.23 -22.62 4.45
CA LYS A 341 34.33 -23.64 5.03
C LYS A 341 32.91 -23.12 5.24
N TYR A 342 32.75 -21.92 5.79
CA TYR A 342 31.44 -21.40 6.21
C TYR A 342 30.74 -20.54 5.18
N TYR A 343 31.47 -19.87 4.28
CA TYR A 343 30.89 -18.99 3.27
C TYR A 343 29.79 -19.68 2.41
N PRO A 344 30.00 -20.88 1.85
CA PRO A 344 28.95 -21.58 1.08
C PRO A 344 27.68 -21.86 1.88
N ARG A 345 27.81 -22.23 3.14
CA ARG A 345 26.69 -22.55 4.02
C ARG A 345 25.87 -21.30 4.33
N VAL A 346 26.55 -20.20 4.65
CA VAL A 346 25.90 -18.92 4.91
C VAL A 346 25.20 -18.38 3.66
N VAL A 347 25.80 -18.52 2.47
CA VAL A 347 25.15 -18.18 1.20
C VAL A 347 23.90 -19.02 0.99
N GLY A 348 23.99 -20.35 1.12
CA GLY A 348 22.85 -21.26 0.96
C GLY A 348 21.69 -20.94 1.92
N VAL A 349 21.98 -20.74 3.21
CA VAL A 349 20.99 -20.35 4.21
C VAL A 349 20.38 -18.98 3.91
N SER A 350 21.19 -18.00 3.48
CA SER A 350 20.70 -16.65 3.15
C SER A 350 19.73 -16.69 1.96
N ILE A 351 20.06 -17.45 0.91
CA ILE A 351 19.21 -17.60 -0.28
C ILE A 351 17.90 -18.31 0.08
N PHE A 352 17.99 -19.41 0.83
CA PHE A 352 16.81 -20.12 1.30
C PHE A 352 15.90 -19.22 2.13
N PHE A 353 16.48 -18.45 3.06
CA PHE A 353 15.72 -17.52 3.90
C PHE A 353 15.04 -16.44 3.07
N ILE A 354 15.78 -15.75 2.18
CA ILE A 354 15.22 -14.70 1.30
C ILE A 354 14.09 -15.27 0.44
N PHE A 355 14.32 -16.42 -0.20
CA PHE A 355 13.31 -17.09 -1.00
C PHE A 355 12.06 -17.43 -0.18
N SER A 356 12.24 -17.99 1.02
CA SER A 356 11.14 -18.37 1.90
C SER A 356 10.29 -17.18 2.32
N VAL A 357 10.92 -16.09 2.76
CA VAL A 357 10.21 -14.88 3.20
C VAL A 357 9.47 -14.24 2.02
N VAL A 358 10.09 -14.17 0.83
CA VAL A 358 9.43 -13.61 -0.36
C VAL A 358 8.28 -14.50 -0.83
N TYR A 359 8.50 -15.80 -1.00
CA TYR A 359 7.48 -16.71 -1.54
C TYR A 359 6.30 -16.87 -0.59
N LEU A 360 6.55 -17.09 0.70
CA LEU A 360 5.48 -17.19 1.70
C LEU A 360 4.79 -15.83 1.90
N GLY A 361 5.55 -14.73 1.84
CA GLY A 361 4.99 -13.39 1.90
C GLY A 361 4.02 -13.11 0.75
N LEU A 362 4.39 -13.50 -0.48
CA LEU A 362 3.49 -13.44 -1.64
C LEU A 362 2.29 -14.37 -1.50
N ALA A 363 2.48 -15.58 -0.99
CA ALA A 363 1.38 -16.52 -0.78
C ALA A 363 0.35 -15.99 0.23
N MET A 364 0.81 -15.37 1.32
CA MET A 364 -0.04 -14.76 2.35
C MET A 364 -0.92 -13.63 1.82
N THR A 365 -0.51 -13.00 0.71
CA THR A 365 -1.24 -11.90 0.08
C THR A 365 -2.05 -12.40 -1.12
N GLY A 366 -2.25 -13.72 -1.26
CA GLY A 366 -2.88 -14.30 -2.45
C GLY A 366 -2.15 -13.97 -3.75
N PHE A 367 -0.84 -13.72 -3.69
CA PHE A 367 -0.01 -13.22 -4.78
C PHE A 367 -0.45 -11.87 -5.39
N TYR A 368 -1.25 -11.09 -4.66
CA TYR A 368 -1.74 -9.78 -5.08
C TYR A 368 -0.65 -8.88 -5.69
N TYR A 369 0.55 -8.87 -5.11
CA TYR A 369 1.64 -8.01 -5.57
C TYR A 369 2.16 -8.30 -6.98
N ILE A 370 1.93 -9.52 -7.46
CA ILE A 370 2.46 -10.00 -8.74
C ILE A 370 1.35 -10.52 -9.66
N GLN A 371 0.08 -10.33 -9.30
CA GLN A 371 -1.07 -10.87 -10.04
C GLN A 371 -1.10 -10.39 -11.50
N ASP A 372 -0.76 -9.11 -11.72
CA ASP A 372 -0.70 -8.48 -13.03
C ASP A 372 0.67 -8.67 -13.71
N SER A 373 1.57 -9.45 -13.11
CA SER A 373 2.90 -9.65 -13.67
C SER A 373 2.93 -10.76 -14.72
N PHE A 374 3.65 -10.51 -15.81
CA PHE A 374 3.79 -11.45 -16.94
C PHE A 374 4.32 -12.83 -16.52
N TYR A 375 5.15 -12.87 -15.47
CA TYR A 375 5.78 -14.09 -14.97
C TYR A 375 4.93 -14.88 -13.96
N PHE A 376 3.74 -14.39 -13.61
CA PHE A 376 2.89 -15.03 -12.62
C PHE A 376 1.77 -15.88 -13.24
N SER A 377 1.12 -15.40 -14.30
CA SER A 377 -0.08 -16.04 -14.86
C SER A 377 0.12 -16.63 -16.28
N GLY A 378 -0.71 -17.63 -16.60
CA GLY A 378 -0.79 -18.25 -17.92
C GLY A 378 0.53 -18.86 -18.44
N VAL A 379 0.70 -18.80 -19.77
CA VAL A 379 1.92 -19.27 -20.47
C VAL A 379 3.13 -18.37 -20.16
N GLY A 380 2.88 -17.10 -19.83
CA GLY A 380 3.92 -16.10 -19.52
C GLY A 380 4.84 -16.53 -18.39
N LYS A 381 4.31 -17.20 -17.36
CA LYS A 381 5.10 -17.81 -16.28
C LYS A 381 6.18 -18.76 -16.79
N TYR A 382 5.85 -19.66 -17.71
CA TYR A 382 6.82 -20.63 -18.24
C TYR A 382 7.81 -19.94 -19.18
N LEU A 383 7.31 -19.08 -20.08
CA LEU A 383 8.13 -18.36 -21.04
C LEU A 383 9.15 -17.45 -20.33
N PHE A 384 8.72 -16.73 -19.30
CA PHE A 384 9.61 -15.85 -18.54
C PHE A 384 10.67 -16.65 -17.77
N ASN A 385 10.25 -17.64 -16.99
CA ASN A 385 11.15 -18.38 -16.11
C ASN A 385 12.15 -19.25 -16.90
N LEU A 386 11.71 -19.96 -17.94
CA LEU A 386 12.55 -20.94 -18.63
C LEU A 386 13.32 -20.36 -19.82
N ILE A 387 12.85 -19.26 -20.42
CA ILE A 387 13.42 -18.73 -21.68
C ILE A 387 13.88 -17.29 -21.51
N LEU A 388 12.96 -16.34 -21.26
CA LEU A 388 13.29 -14.92 -21.31
C LEU A 388 14.29 -14.52 -20.22
N PHE A 389 14.05 -14.89 -18.96
CA PHE A 389 14.95 -14.52 -17.88
C PHE A 389 16.37 -15.09 -18.08
N PRO A 390 16.57 -16.41 -18.31
CA PRO A 390 17.90 -16.95 -18.58
C PRO A 390 18.58 -16.28 -19.78
N LEU A 391 17.86 -16.06 -20.89
CA LEU A 391 18.39 -15.44 -22.10
C LEU A 391 18.86 -14.01 -21.84
N PHE A 392 18.02 -13.17 -21.24
CA PHE A 392 18.36 -11.78 -20.93
C PHE A 392 19.46 -11.69 -19.88
N LEU A 393 19.49 -12.61 -18.91
CA LEU A 393 20.59 -12.71 -17.96
C LEU A 393 21.90 -12.99 -18.71
N LEU A 394 21.93 -13.96 -19.62
CA LEU A 394 23.12 -14.26 -20.42
C LEU A 394 23.55 -13.08 -21.30
N VAL A 395 22.60 -12.41 -21.95
CA VAL A 395 22.88 -11.20 -22.75
C VAL A 395 23.45 -10.10 -21.86
N PHE A 396 22.87 -9.87 -20.68
CA PHE A 396 23.35 -8.88 -19.71
C PHE A 396 24.78 -9.18 -19.26
N PHE A 397 25.08 -10.44 -18.92
CA PHE A 397 26.42 -10.85 -18.50
C PHE A 397 27.44 -10.80 -19.65
N ALA A 398 27.01 -11.01 -20.89
CA ALA A 398 27.87 -10.91 -22.07
C ALA A 398 28.14 -9.45 -22.46
N ASN A 399 27.11 -8.59 -22.40
CA ASN A 399 27.21 -7.17 -22.70
C ASN A 399 26.14 -6.38 -21.93
N ASP A 400 26.59 -5.64 -20.92
CA ASP A 400 25.73 -4.79 -20.10
C ASP A 400 25.60 -3.35 -20.63
N ASN A 401 26.28 -3.04 -21.74
CA ASN A 401 26.19 -1.74 -22.39
C ASN A 401 25.03 -1.71 -23.39
N LEU A 402 24.21 -0.67 -23.26
CA LEU A 402 23.15 -0.40 -24.21
C LEU A 402 23.70 0.25 -25.48
N SER A 403 23.30 -0.26 -26.64
CA SER A 403 23.51 0.44 -27.90
C SER A 403 22.75 1.77 -27.90
N LYS A 404 23.23 2.74 -28.70
CA LYS A 404 22.60 4.08 -28.79
C LYS A 404 21.12 3.98 -29.19
N GLY A 405 20.78 3.09 -30.12
CA GLY A 405 19.41 2.85 -30.56
C GLY A 405 18.51 2.37 -29.42
N ILE A 406 18.91 1.32 -28.70
CA ILE A 406 18.13 0.78 -27.58
C ILE A 406 17.97 1.84 -26.48
N LYS A 407 19.04 2.55 -26.14
CA LYS A 407 19.00 3.63 -25.14
C LYS A 407 17.97 4.70 -25.51
N ASN A 408 17.94 5.14 -26.78
CA ASN A 408 16.95 6.13 -27.25
C ASN A 408 15.52 5.58 -27.15
N THR A 409 15.29 4.33 -27.56
CA THR A 409 13.98 3.67 -27.41
C THR A 409 13.54 3.64 -25.95
N LEU A 410 14.44 3.31 -25.01
CA LEU A 410 14.12 3.28 -23.59
C LEU A 410 13.77 4.68 -23.04
N PHE A 411 14.41 5.75 -23.53
CA PHE A 411 14.01 7.12 -23.18
C PHE A 411 12.62 7.49 -23.73
N ILE A 412 12.30 7.07 -24.96
CA ILE A 412 10.96 7.24 -25.53
C ILE A 412 9.93 6.51 -24.67
N LEU A 413 10.24 5.31 -24.19
CA LEU A 413 9.36 4.57 -23.26
C LEU A 413 9.20 5.29 -21.91
N VAL A 414 10.26 5.90 -21.37
CA VAL A 414 10.14 6.74 -20.15
C VAL A 414 9.21 7.93 -20.39
N PHE A 415 9.35 8.62 -21.54
CA PHE A 415 8.45 9.71 -21.91
C PHE A 415 7.00 9.21 -22.08
N PHE A 416 6.81 8.06 -22.71
CA PHE A 416 5.48 7.44 -22.83
C PHE A 416 4.88 7.14 -21.45
N ILE A 417 5.67 6.69 -20.48
CA ILE A 417 5.19 6.49 -19.10
C ILE A 417 4.77 7.83 -18.47
N PHE A 418 5.51 8.91 -18.68
CA PHE A 418 5.11 10.23 -18.17
C PHE A 418 3.76 10.66 -18.77
N THR A 419 3.59 10.50 -20.07
CA THR A 419 2.34 10.79 -20.78
C THR A 419 1.20 9.90 -20.29
N LEU A 420 1.46 8.61 -20.09
CA LEU A 420 0.48 7.66 -19.54
C LEU A 420 0.04 8.08 -18.14
N VAL A 421 0.99 8.35 -17.24
CA VAL A 421 0.69 8.81 -15.88
C VAL A 421 -0.09 10.12 -15.89
N PHE A 422 0.22 11.05 -16.81
CA PHE A 422 -0.55 12.28 -16.96
C PHE A 422 -2.01 11.96 -17.28
N PHE A 423 -2.28 11.30 -18.41
CA PHE A 423 -3.65 11.06 -18.87
C PHE A 423 -4.44 10.11 -17.96
N MET A 424 -3.78 9.20 -17.24
CA MET A 424 -4.44 8.36 -16.23
C MET A 424 -4.96 9.14 -15.01
N ASN A 425 -4.58 10.41 -14.84
CA ASN A 425 -5.00 11.24 -13.71
C ASN A 425 -5.78 12.48 -14.16
N VAL A 426 -6.07 12.64 -15.45
CA VAL A 426 -6.92 13.72 -15.96
C VAL A 426 -8.34 13.20 -16.14
N PHE A 427 -9.30 13.89 -15.56
CA PHE A 427 -10.73 13.58 -15.67
C PHE A 427 -11.58 14.84 -15.45
N ASN A 428 -12.85 14.78 -15.84
CA ASN A 428 -13.86 15.83 -15.67
C ASN A 428 -15.15 15.25 -15.04
N LEU A 429 -16.23 16.02 -15.06
CA LEU A 429 -17.53 15.65 -14.47
C LEU A 429 -18.23 14.46 -15.14
N THR A 430 -17.88 14.10 -16.38
CA THR A 430 -18.48 12.95 -17.07
C THR A 430 -17.74 11.65 -16.81
N ASN A 431 -16.58 11.71 -16.16
CA ASN A 431 -15.88 10.52 -15.69
C ASN A 431 -16.55 9.96 -14.44
N TYR A 432 -16.55 8.63 -14.31
CA TYR A 432 -16.79 7.98 -13.03
C TYR A 432 -15.56 8.16 -12.13
N PHE A 433 -15.73 8.80 -10.98
CA PHE A 433 -14.71 8.96 -9.95
C PHE A 433 -15.30 8.69 -8.56
N ASP A 434 -14.45 8.25 -7.64
CA ASP A 434 -14.84 8.09 -6.24
C ASP A 434 -14.89 9.44 -5.53
N ALA A 435 -16.10 9.98 -5.39
CA ALA A 435 -16.33 11.25 -4.74
C ALA A 435 -15.93 11.23 -3.25
N TYR A 436 -16.00 10.09 -2.55
CA TYR A 436 -15.60 10.01 -1.13
C TYR A 436 -14.12 10.30 -0.90
N THR A 437 -13.23 9.93 -1.82
CA THR A 437 -11.78 10.22 -1.71
C THR A 437 -11.38 11.51 -2.43
N PHE A 438 -12.20 11.98 -3.36
CA PHE A 438 -11.95 13.19 -4.14
C PHE A 438 -12.40 14.48 -3.41
N ASP A 439 -13.58 14.46 -2.81
CA ASP A 439 -14.17 15.61 -2.13
C ASP A 439 -13.34 16.19 -0.97
N PRO A 440 -12.77 15.35 -0.07
CA PRO A 440 -11.82 15.78 0.95
C PRO A 440 -10.64 16.59 0.43
N VAL A 441 -10.31 16.38 -0.85
CA VAL A 441 -9.16 16.96 -1.53
C VAL A 441 -9.55 18.18 -2.36
N LEU A 442 -10.74 18.21 -2.95
CA LEU A 442 -11.20 19.34 -3.74
C LEU A 442 -11.80 20.45 -2.87
N TYR A 443 -12.57 20.09 -1.84
CA TYR A 443 -13.31 21.04 -0.99
C TYR A 443 -12.40 22.10 -0.34
N PRO A 444 -11.24 21.77 0.27
CA PRO A 444 -10.37 22.80 0.84
C PRO A 444 -9.85 23.78 -0.22
N VAL A 445 -9.65 23.34 -1.46
CA VAL A 445 -9.18 24.21 -2.55
C VAL A 445 -10.29 25.13 -3.03
N SER A 446 -11.52 24.63 -3.18
CA SER A 446 -12.66 25.46 -3.56
C SER A 446 -12.94 26.54 -2.53
N GLN A 447 -12.91 26.20 -1.25
CA GLN A 447 -13.17 27.16 -0.17
C GLN A 447 -12.05 28.20 -0.01
N VAL A 448 -10.78 27.83 -0.19
CA VAL A 448 -9.68 28.82 -0.22
C VAL A 448 -9.82 29.77 -1.42
N MET A 449 -10.23 29.25 -2.59
CA MET A 449 -10.51 30.08 -3.77
C MET A 449 -11.70 31.02 -3.56
N ALA A 450 -12.68 30.60 -2.76
CA ALA A 450 -13.82 31.41 -2.34
C ALA A 450 -13.51 32.40 -1.19
N GLY A 451 -12.27 32.44 -0.69
CA GLY A 451 -11.81 33.42 0.29
C GLY A 451 -11.74 32.94 1.74
N LYS A 452 -12.00 31.65 2.02
CA LYS A 452 -11.72 31.08 3.36
C LYS A 452 -10.22 30.94 3.61
N SER A 453 -9.85 30.96 4.88
CA SER A 453 -8.49 30.85 5.37
C SER A 453 -8.29 29.59 6.18
N LEU A 454 -7.36 28.75 5.74
CA LEU A 454 -7.00 27.51 6.42
C LEU A 454 -6.52 27.79 7.85
N LEU A 455 -6.91 26.92 8.78
CA LEU A 455 -6.64 27.03 10.21
C LEU A 455 -7.31 28.23 10.91
N VAL A 456 -8.20 28.96 10.25
CA VAL A 456 -9.03 30.01 10.86
C VAL A 456 -10.49 29.61 10.77
N ASN A 457 -11.02 29.52 9.55
CA ASN A 457 -12.41 29.21 9.27
C ASN A 457 -12.58 28.08 8.23
N LEU A 458 -11.50 27.32 8.01
CA LEU A 458 -11.47 26.16 7.16
C LEU A 458 -10.45 25.16 7.70
N ALA A 459 -10.91 23.95 7.96
CA ALA A 459 -10.07 22.80 8.30
C ALA A 459 -9.75 21.96 7.06
N SER A 460 -8.69 21.14 7.11
CA SER A 460 -8.31 20.23 6.02
C SER A 460 -7.63 18.97 6.54
N PHE A 461 -8.08 17.81 6.06
CA PHE A 461 -7.56 16.49 6.42
C PHE A 461 -6.12 16.26 5.98
N TYR A 462 -5.72 16.85 4.86
CA TYR A 462 -4.47 16.49 4.17
C TYR A 462 -3.39 17.57 4.22
N GLY A 463 -3.51 18.52 5.16
CA GLY A 463 -2.56 19.59 5.40
C GLY A 463 -2.88 20.86 4.62
N LEU A 464 -1.90 21.74 4.46
CA LEU A 464 -2.09 23.08 3.89
C LEU A 464 -1.78 23.14 2.39
N TYR A 465 -1.79 22.01 1.67
CA TYR A 465 -1.51 21.99 0.23
C TYR A 465 -2.41 22.95 -0.57
N ALA A 466 -3.68 23.12 -0.16
CA ALA A 466 -4.62 24.03 -0.80
C ALA A 466 -4.14 25.50 -0.76
N PHE A 467 -3.48 25.93 0.32
CA PHE A 467 -2.86 27.27 0.41
C PHE A 467 -1.80 27.46 -0.69
N PHE A 468 -0.94 26.45 -0.89
CA PHE A 468 0.14 26.52 -1.87
C PHE A 468 -0.34 26.37 -3.32
N LEU A 469 -1.49 25.71 -3.53
CA LEU A 469 -2.10 25.56 -4.85
C LEU A 469 -2.98 26.73 -5.26
N ALA A 470 -3.53 27.48 -4.30
CA ALA A 470 -4.42 28.60 -4.59
C ALA A 470 -3.83 29.63 -5.59
N PRO A 471 -2.54 30.03 -5.52
CA PRO A 471 -1.96 30.91 -6.54
C PRO A 471 -2.04 30.37 -7.96
N ILE A 472 -1.93 29.04 -8.14
CA ILE A 472 -2.03 28.40 -9.46
C ILE A 472 -3.48 28.50 -9.95
N PHE A 473 -4.45 28.16 -9.09
CA PHE A 473 -5.87 28.20 -9.45
C PHE A 473 -6.43 29.62 -9.61
N LYS A 474 -5.81 30.64 -9.01
CA LYS A 474 -6.10 32.06 -9.32
C LYS A 474 -5.74 32.44 -10.76
N VAL A 475 -4.76 31.78 -11.36
CA VAL A 475 -4.35 32.04 -12.76
C VAL A 475 -5.17 31.21 -13.74
N VAL A 476 -5.37 29.91 -13.48
CA VAL A 476 -6.04 29.02 -14.45
C VAL A 476 -7.56 28.91 -14.23
N GLY A 477 -8.07 29.36 -13.09
CA GLY A 477 -9.43 29.10 -12.60
C GLY A 477 -9.57 27.71 -11.98
N LEU A 478 -10.65 27.48 -11.23
CA LEU A 478 -10.94 26.20 -10.61
C LEU A 478 -12.10 25.50 -11.33
N SER A 479 -11.93 24.20 -11.57
CA SER A 479 -12.95 23.23 -11.99
C SER A 479 -12.39 21.83 -11.74
N VAL A 480 -13.20 20.78 -11.79
CA VAL A 480 -12.76 19.37 -11.63
C VAL A 480 -11.70 19.03 -12.66
N LEU A 481 -11.88 19.43 -13.93
CA LEU A 481 -10.90 19.20 -14.98
C LEU A 481 -9.58 19.94 -14.72
N LYS A 482 -9.63 21.22 -14.39
CA LYS A 482 -8.41 22.01 -14.15
C LYS A 482 -7.67 21.50 -12.92
N PHE A 483 -8.41 21.08 -11.90
CA PHE A 483 -7.87 20.47 -10.70
C PHE A 483 -7.15 19.15 -10.99
N SER A 484 -7.80 18.24 -11.73
CA SER A 484 -7.21 16.95 -12.11
C SER A 484 -5.97 17.13 -13.00
N VAL A 485 -5.96 18.12 -13.90
CA VAL A 485 -4.78 18.49 -14.70
C VAL A 485 -3.61 18.96 -13.83
N VAL A 486 -3.85 19.84 -12.86
CA VAL A 486 -2.79 20.28 -11.93
C VAL A 486 -2.24 19.09 -11.12
N MET A 487 -3.13 18.22 -10.62
CA MET A 487 -2.71 17.02 -9.90
C MET A 487 -1.93 16.03 -10.79
N ALA A 488 -2.33 15.87 -12.05
CA ALA A 488 -1.62 15.07 -13.04
C ALA A 488 -0.21 15.62 -13.32
N PHE A 489 -0.05 16.95 -13.42
CA PHE A 489 1.28 17.56 -13.56
C PHE A 489 2.17 17.32 -12.34
N LEU A 490 1.64 17.47 -11.12
CA LEU A 490 2.37 17.17 -9.89
C LEU A 490 2.80 15.70 -9.84
N MET A 491 1.97 14.78 -10.33
CA MET A 491 2.32 13.36 -10.46
C MET A 491 3.48 13.14 -11.45
N VAL A 492 3.42 13.74 -12.64
CA VAL A 492 4.50 13.66 -13.64
C VAL A 492 5.80 14.23 -13.08
N ILE A 493 5.75 15.39 -12.41
CA ILE A 493 6.91 16.01 -11.77
C ILE A 493 7.51 15.09 -10.70
N SER A 494 6.67 14.43 -9.90
CA SER A 494 7.12 13.47 -8.88
C SER A 494 7.86 12.29 -9.52
N VAL A 495 7.27 11.70 -10.56
CA VAL A 495 7.87 10.58 -11.31
C VAL A 495 9.15 11.01 -12.03
N PHE A 496 9.20 12.23 -12.55
CA PHE A 496 10.40 12.83 -13.12
C PHE A 496 11.52 12.97 -12.09
N PHE A 497 11.23 13.44 -10.88
CA PHE A 497 12.22 13.51 -9.80
C PHE A 497 12.76 12.13 -9.43
N LEU A 498 11.92 11.09 -9.40
CA LEU A 498 12.39 9.72 -9.19
C LEU A 498 13.33 9.25 -10.31
N PHE A 499 12.92 9.40 -11.58
CA PHE A 499 13.78 9.02 -12.71
C PHE A 499 15.09 9.80 -12.70
N GLY A 500 15.04 11.12 -12.48
CA GLY A 500 16.21 12.00 -12.41
C GLY A 500 17.16 11.63 -11.28
N SER A 501 16.62 11.19 -10.14
CA SER A 501 17.40 10.69 -9.01
C SER A 501 18.12 9.40 -9.38
N MET A 502 17.40 8.41 -9.89
CA MET A 502 17.97 7.14 -10.31
C MET A 502 19.01 7.34 -11.42
N TYR A 503 18.76 8.23 -12.38
CA TYR A 503 19.69 8.54 -13.47
C TYR A 503 21.03 9.09 -12.95
N LYS A 504 20.99 9.86 -11.84
CA LYS A 504 22.18 10.44 -11.21
C LYS A 504 22.98 9.44 -10.37
N ILE A 505 22.31 8.43 -9.79
CA ILE A 505 22.89 7.43 -8.88
C ILE A 505 23.39 6.20 -9.65
N ILE A 506 22.53 5.63 -10.49
CA ILE A 506 22.73 4.32 -11.13
C ILE A 506 23.67 4.46 -12.32
N LYS A 507 24.78 3.73 -12.25
CA LYS A 507 25.83 3.77 -13.28
C LYS A 507 25.44 2.96 -14.51
N ASN A 508 24.97 1.72 -14.32
CA ASN A 508 24.55 0.87 -15.44
C ASN A 508 23.20 1.34 -16.01
N LYS A 509 23.18 1.70 -17.30
CA LYS A 509 21.98 2.28 -17.92
C LYS A 509 20.85 1.27 -18.13
N LEU A 510 21.14 -0.02 -18.32
CA LEU A 510 20.10 -1.03 -18.40
C LEU A 510 19.44 -1.24 -17.03
N LEU A 511 20.22 -1.37 -15.95
CA LEU A 511 19.68 -1.45 -14.58
C LEU A 511 18.89 -0.21 -14.19
N LEU A 512 19.30 0.98 -14.63
CA LEU A 512 18.53 2.21 -14.46
C LEU A 512 17.12 2.08 -15.06
N PHE A 513 17.00 1.67 -16.33
CA PHE A 513 15.69 1.59 -16.99
C PHE A 513 14.85 0.46 -16.41
N LEU A 514 15.40 -0.75 -16.23
CA LEU A 514 14.71 -1.87 -15.58
C LEU A 514 14.22 -1.49 -14.18
N GLY A 515 15.09 -0.81 -13.42
CA GLY A 515 14.79 -0.31 -12.10
C GLY A 515 13.69 0.73 -12.06
N PHE A 516 13.72 1.71 -12.97
CA PHE A 516 12.70 2.72 -13.07
C PHE A 516 11.34 2.10 -13.45
N PHE A 517 11.31 1.25 -14.47
CA PHE A 517 10.09 0.53 -14.87
C PHE A 517 9.53 -0.33 -13.75
N SER A 518 10.38 -1.00 -12.98
CA SER A 518 9.96 -1.78 -11.82
C SER A 518 9.40 -0.90 -10.71
N THR A 519 10.05 0.23 -10.44
CA THR A 519 9.58 1.18 -9.43
C THR A 519 8.18 1.68 -9.79
N ILE A 520 7.97 2.13 -11.03
CA ILE A 520 6.66 2.64 -11.46
C ILE A 520 5.61 1.54 -11.59
N PHE A 521 5.97 0.38 -12.13
CA PHE A 521 5.04 -0.74 -12.25
C PHE A 521 4.51 -1.16 -10.88
N TYR A 522 5.41 -1.53 -9.96
CA TYR A 522 4.99 -2.03 -8.66
C TYR A 522 4.42 -0.93 -7.76
N SER A 523 4.91 0.31 -7.78
CA SER A 523 4.36 1.34 -6.86
C SER A 523 3.12 2.07 -7.36
N LEU A 524 2.84 2.09 -8.68
CA LEU A 524 1.79 2.94 -9.26
C LEU A 524 0.84 2.20 -10.22
N LEU A 525 1.33 1.29 -11.07
CA LEU A 525 0.53 0.76 -12.18
C LEU A 525 -0.07 -0.63 -11.92
N ALA A 526 0.60 -1.51 -11.19
CA ALA A 526 0.18 -2.89 -10.93
C ALA A 526 -1.13 -2.99 -10.11
N THR A 527 -1.51 -1.95 -9.38
CA THR A 527 -2.72 -1.93 -8.55
C THR A 527 -3.88 -1.14 -9.16
N ARG A 528 -3.67 -0.39 -10.26
CA ARG A 528 -4.71 0.43 -10.91
C ARG A 528 -5.66 -0.43 -11.77
N ALA A 529 -6.10 -1.57 -11.24
CA ALA A 529 -7.13 -2.40 -11.83
C ALA A 529 -8.53 -1.76 -11.80
N VAL A 530 -8.71 -0.71 -10.99
CA VAL A 530 -9.95 0.05 -10.84
C VAL A 530 -9.64 1.56 -10.98
N PRO A 531 -10.50 2.36 -11.64
CA PRO A 531 -10.39 3.82 -11.70
C PRO A 531 -10.64 4.46 -10.34
N GLU A 532 -9.60 4.52 -9.52
CA GLU A 532 -9.61 5.27 -8.28
C GLU A 532 -8.62 6.43 -8.37
N TYR A 533 -9.14 7.64 -8.53
CA TYR A 533 -8.38 8.89 -8.57
C TYR A 533 -7.97 9.31 -7.15
N TYR A 534 -6.99 8.62 -6.58
CA TYR A 534 -6.64 8.74 -5.17
C TYR A 534 -5.66 9.91 -4.88
N PHE A 535 -6.11 11.15 -5.10
CA PHE A 535 -5.26 12.35 -5.03
C PHE A 535 -4.70 12.66 -3.63
N GLN A 536 -5.38 12.20 -2.58
CA GLN A 536 -4.92 12.35 -1.20
C GLN A 536 -3.55 11.71 -0.94
N TYR A 537 -3.17 10.69 -1.72
CA TYR A 537 -1.82 10.12 -1.68
C TYR A 537 -1.00 10.57 -2.88
N TRP A 538 -1.54 10.40 -4.09
CA TRP A 538 -0.86 10.70 -5.36
C TRP A 538 -1.54 11.89 -6.05
N PRO A 539 -1.07 13.14 -5.92
CA PRO A 539 0.31 13.52 -5.60
C PRO A 539 0.54 14.07 -4.19
N ILE A 540 -0.50 14.33 -3.38
CA ILE A 540 -0.38 15.17 -2.18
C ILE A 540 0.68 14.65 -1.20
N ARG A 541 0.72 13.35 -0.93
CA ARG A 541 1.72 12.71 -0.04
C ARG A 541 2.99 12.27 -0.78
N TYR A 542 3.03 12.39 -2.11
CA TYR A 542 4.08 11.80 -2.94
C TYR A 542 5.11 12.82 -3.44
N VAL A 543 4.72 14.08 -3.65
CA VAL A 543 5.58 15.10 -4.30
C VAL A 543 6.82 15.43 -3.50
N PHE A 544 6.68 15.68 -2.18
CA PHE A 544 7.81 16.06 -1.33
C PHE A 544 8.80 14.92 -1.08
N PRO A 545 8.36 13.68 -0.83
CA PRO A 545 9.29 12.56 -0.83
C PRO A 545 10.07 12.40 -2.13
N CYS A 546 9.43 12.49 -3.30
CA CYS A 546 10.12 12.39 -4.60
C CYS A 546 11.12 13.54 -4.82
N LEU A 547 10.70 14.78 -4.53
CA LEU A 547 11.57 15.96 -4.58
C LEU A 547 12.77 15.83 -3.64
N SER A 548 12.54 15.31 -2.43
CA SER A 548 13.59 15.14 -1.42
C SER A 548 14.67 14.18 -1.88
N ILE A 549 14.29 13.04 -2.48
CA ILE A 549 15.24 12.10 -3.06
C ILE A 549 16.09 12.82 -4.12
N PHE A 550 15.48 13.59 -5.00
CA PHE A 550 16.20 14.32 -6.05
C PHE A 550 17.17 15.36 -5.50
N LEU A 551 16.73 16.18 -4.53
CA LEU A 551 17.56 17.22 -3.93
C LEU A 551 18.71 16.63 -3.12
N VAL A 552 18.46 15.60 -2.31
CA VAL A 552 19.49 14.92 -1.50
C VAL A 552 20.54 14.27 -2.38
N VAL A 553 20.12 13.58 -3.44
CA VAL A 553 21.04 12.97 -4.42
C VAL A 553 21.89 14.04 -5.11
N SER A 554 21.26 15.14 -5.51
CA SER A 554 21.95 16.25 -6.17
C SER A 554 22.94 16.92 -5.22
N TYR A 555 22.56 17.10 -3.95
CA TYR A 555 23.41 17.67 -2.92
C TYR A 555 24.64 16.81 -2.69
N PHE A 556 24.49 15.52 -2.41
CA PHE A 556 25.64 14.66 -2.09
C PHE A 556 26.56 14.41 -3.28
N LYS A 557 26.06 14.54 -4.52
CA LYS A 557 26.88 14.44 -5.73
C LYS A 557 27.69 15.70 -6.01
N ASN A 558 27.12 16.89 -5.77
CA ASN A 558 27.72 18.17 -6.16
C ASN A 558 28.27 18.98 -4.97
N ASN A 559 27.96 18.60 -3.73
CA ASN A 559 28.27 19.31 -2.48
C ASN A 559 27.92 20.82 -2.52
N SER A 560 26.78 21.16 -3.14
CA SER A 560 26.37 22.56 -3.35
C SER A 560 25.70 23.18 -2.13
N ARG A 561 26.17 24.38 -1.74
CA ARG A 561 25.56 25.19 -0.67
C ARG A 561 24.14 25.62 -1.03
N PHE A 562 23.89 25.94 -2.30
CA PHE A 562 22.54 26.28 -2.77
C PHE A 562 21.59 25.11 -2.56
N LEU A 563 21.99 23.89 -2.96
CA LEU A 563 21.19 22.68 -2.77
C LEU A 563 20.94 22.38 -1.28
N TYR A 564 21.91 22.68 -0.41
CA TYR A 564 21.75 22.52 1.04
C TYR A 564 20.63 23.41 1.62
N TYR A 565 20.67 24.73 1.33
CA TYR A 565 19.66 25.65 1.86
C TYR A 565 18.29 25.48 1.20
N ILE A 566 18.25 25.27 -0.12
CA ILE A 566 16.98 25.06 -0.82
C ILE A 566 16.29 23.75 -0.38
N SER A 567 17.07 22.72 0.00
CA SER A 567 16.50 21.49 0.58
C SER A 567 15.78 21.78 1.89
N PHE A 568 16.39 22.53 2.81
CA PHE A 568 15.71 22.92 4.06
C PHE A 568 14.47 23.76 3.81
N LEU A 569 14.51 24.69 2.85
CA LEU A 569 13.34 25.48 2.48
C LEU A 569 12.19 24.59 1.98
N PHE A 570 12.44 23.75 0.97
CA PHE A 570 11.39 22.87 0.42
C PHE A 570 10.91 21.83 1.43
N PHE A 571 11.78 21.26 2.27
CA PHE A 571 11.35 20.27 3.25
C PHE A 571 10.50 20.91 4.36
N SER A 572 10.76 22.19 4.67
CA SER A 572 9.90 22.98 5.56
C SER A 572 8.53 23.27 4.94
N ILE A 573 8.49 23.61 3.64
CA ILE A 573 7.22 23.70 2.90
C ILE A 573 6.49 22.36 2.94
N GLY A 574 7.21 21.25 2.79
CA GLY A 574 6.66 19.90 2.88
C GLY A 574 5.90 19.62 4.18
N ILE A 575 6.42 20.10 5.32
CA ILE A 575 5.74 19.98 6.63
C ILE A 575 4.37 20.65 6.62
N LEU A 576 4.28 21.87 6.05
CA LEU A 576 2.99 22.57 5.97
C LEU A 576 2.08 21.97 4.91
N TRP A 577 2.62 21.58 3.76
CA TRP A 577 1.86 20.98 2.66
C TRP A 577 1.12 19.72 3.11
N ASN A 578 1.84 18.78 3.71
CA ASN A 578 1.27 17.59 4.32
C ASN A 578 2.17 17.15 5.49
N PHE A 579 1.68 17.32 6.71
CA PHE A 579 2.46 17.10 7.93
C PHE A 579 3.05 15.69 8.02
N ASP A 580 2.24 14.66 7.71
CA ASP A 580 2.60 13.25 7.87
C ASP A 580 3.87 12.88 7.09
N VAL A 581 3.96 13.26 5.81
CA VAL A 581 5.15 12.98 4.98
C VAL A 581 6.21 14.07 5.07
N GLY A 582 5.81 15.32 5.31
CA GLY A 582 6.71 16.46 5.39
C GLY A 582 7.69 16.36 6.55
N VAL A 583 7.19 15.98 7.74
CA VAL A 583 8.04 15.73 8.92
C VAL A 583 9.01 14.59 8.66
N VAL A 584 8.55 13.50 8.05
CA VAL A 584 9.39 12.36 7.69
C VAL A 584 10.53 12.78 6.75
N VAL A 585 10.25 13.58 5.72
CA VAL A 585 11.26 14.11 4.79
C VAL A 585 12.28 14.99 5.52
N PHE A 586 11.81 15.94 6.32
CA PHE A 586 12.67 16.87 7.04
C PHE A 586 13.59 16.15 8.04
N LEU A 587 13.05 15.23 8.83
CA LEU A 587 13.83 14.45 9.81
C LEU A 587 14.81 13.48 9.13
N SER A 588 14.42 12.87 8.01
CA SER A 588 15.32 12.00 7.23
C SER A 588 16.53 12.77 6.71
N TRP A 589 16.31 14.00 6.24
CA TRP A 589 17.37 14.90 5.80
C TRP A 589 18.31 15.30 6.94
N LEU A 590 17.74 15.69 8.09
CA LEU A 590 18.53 16.03 9.26
C LEU A 590 19.36 14.84 9.76
N ALA A 591 18.77 13.64 9.79
CA ALA A 591 19.45 12.41 10.22
C ALA A 591 20.63 12.05 9.33
N VAL A 592 20.51 12.16 8.00
CA VAL A 592 21.63 11.88 7.08
C VAL A 592 22.74 12.94 7.17
N LEU A 593 22.40 14.21 7.46
CA LEU A 593 23.38 15.25 7.73
C LEU A 593 24.14 14.99 9.03
N PHE A 594 23.46 14.54 10.09
CA PHE A 594 24.12 14.14 11.33
C PHE A 594 25.07 12.97 11.09
N TYR A 595 24.60 11.93 10.39
CA TYR A 595 25.45 10.82 9.96
C TYR A 595 26.68 11.30 9.17
N ASN A 596 26.50 12.24 8.24
CA ASN A 596 27.59 12.79 7.44
C ASN A 596 28.69 13.44 8.31
N GLU A 597 28.33 14.10 9.41
CA GLU A 597 29.32 14.66 10.35
C GLU A 597 29.92 13.59 11.27
N LEU A 598 29.14 12.59 11.68
CA LEU A 598 29.60 11.50 12.56
C LEU A 598 30.66 10.60 11.91
N VAL A 599 30.57 10.39 10.59
CA VAL A 599 31.54 9.57 9.83
C VAL A 599 32.88 10.29 9.65
N LYS A 600 32.90 11.62 9.57
CA LYS A 600 34.14 12.38 9.34
C LYS A 600 35.13 12.19 10.49
N ASP A 601 36.42 12.19 10.16
CA ASP A 601 37.47 12.14 11.17
C ASP A 601 37.68 13.55 11.75
N SER A 602 37.16 13.75 12.96
CA SER A 602 37.21 15.02 13.69
C SER A 602 36.85 14.80 15.15
N ILE A 603 37.32 15.70 16.03
CA ILE A 603 36.99 15.68 17.45
C ILE A 603 35.48 15.90 17.69
N TRP A 604 34.94 15.26 18.74
CA TRP A 604 33.51 15.28 19.06
C TRP A 604 32.90 16.68 19.21
N LYS A 605 33.64 17.64 19.79
CA LYS A 605 33.19 19.03 19.91
C LYS A 605 32.83 19.64 18.55
N VAL A 606 33.68 19.44 17.53
CA VAL A 606 33.45 19.95 16.17
C VAL A 606 32.25 19.26 15.52
N LYS A 607 32.09 17.95 15.73
CA LYS A 607 30.93 17.19 15.22
C LYS A 607 29.62 17.74 15.79
N ILE A 608 29.56 17.92 17.11
CA ILE A 608 28.38 18.44 17.81
C ILE A 608 28.02 19.83 17.28
N VAL A 609 28.99 20.75 17.17
CA VAL A 609 28.75 22.10 16.65
C VAL A 609 28.20 22.07 15.22
N LYS A 610 28.72 21.20 14.34
CA LYS A 610 28.20 21.07 12.97
C LYS A 610 26.81 20.46 12.91
N MET A 611 26.52 19.46 13.75
CA MET A 611 25.15 18.92 13.88
C MET A 611 24.17 19.98 14.39
N LEU A 612 24.55 20.74 15.42
CA LEU A 612 23.76 21.89 15.91
C LEU A 612 23.54 22.93 14.81
N LYS A 613 24.54 23.23 13.99
CA LYS A 613 24.38 24.12 12.83
C LYS A 613 23.31 23.61 11.87
N HIS A 614 23.30 22.32 11.54
CA HIS A 614 22.26 21.75 10.68
C HIS A 614 20.87 21.88 11.29
N PHE A 615 20.75 21.61 12.60
CA PHE A 615 19.51 21.77 13.34
C PHE A 615 19.02 23.23 13.35
N VAL A 616 19.90 24.19 13.62
CA VAL A 616 19.58 25.63 13.63
C VAL A 616 19.15 26.09 12.24
N VAL A 617 19.88 25.74 11.18
CA VAL A 617 19.50 26.12 9.81
C VAL A 617 18.14 25.55 9.43
N GLY A 618 17.88 24.28 9.76
CA GLY A 618 16.58 23.67 9.52
C GLY A 618 15.46 24.36 10.31
N SER A 619 15.69 24.67 11.58
CA SER A 619 14.73 25.37 12.44
C SER A 619 14.41 26.77 11.93
N VAL A 620 15.42 27.51 11.46
CA VAL A 620 15.24 28.83 10.84
C VAL A 620 14.42 28.72 9.56
N ALA A 621 14.70 27.75 8.69
CA ALA A 621 13.92 27.55 7.47
C ALA A 621 12.44 27.25 7.78
N LEU A 622 12.18 26.38 8.77
CA LEU A 622 10.82 26.07 9.20
C LEU A 622 10.12 27.28 9.82
N PHE A 623 10.82 28.05 10.63
CA PHE A 623 10.31 29.29 11.21
C PHE A 623 9.93 30.31 10.12
N LEU A 624 10.78 30.50 9.11
CA LEU A 624 10.51 31.43 8.00
C LEU A 624 9.28 31.00 7.17
N VAL A 625 9.17 29.71 6.83
CA VAL A 625 8.04 29.18 6.06
C VAL A 625 6.74 29.27 6.85
N THR A 626 6.78 28.90 8.14
CA THR A 626 5.61 28.98 9.03
C THR A 626 5.23 30.44 9.29
N GLY A 627 6.20 31.32 9.51
CA GLY A 627 5.98 32.76 9.68
C GLY A 627 5.37 33.40 8.43
N TYR A 628 5.79 33.00 7.23
CA TYR A 628 5.17 33.43 5.98
C TYR A 628 3.71 32.99 5.88
N PHE A 629 3.42 31.72 6.18
CA PHE A 629 2.03 31.22 6.18
C PHE A 629 1.16 31.97 7.19
N ILE A 630 1.64 32.18 8.43
CA ILE A 630 0.94 32.94 9.46
C ILE A 630 0.67 34.38 8.99
N PHE A 631 1.69 35.05 8.45
CA PHE A 631 1.58 36.42 7.97
C PHE A 631 0.53 36.57 6.86
N VAL A 632 0.57 35.70 5.85
CA VAL A 632 -0.41 35.73 4.75
C VAL A 632 -1.82 35.40 5.25
N THR A 633 -1.95 34.43 6.16
CA THR A 633 -3.25 34.07 6.75
C THR A 633 -3.83 35.23 7.55
N TYR A 634 -3.01 35.92 8.33
CA TYR A 634 -3.43 37.10 9.08
C TYR A 634 -3.86 38.24 8.16
N LEU A 635 -3.11 38.52 7.08
CA LEU A 635 -3.51 39.54 6.09
C LEU A 635 -4.84 39.23 5.42
N ASN A 636 -5.15 37.96 5.17
CA ASN A 636 -6.37 37.56 4.47
C ASN A 636 -7.61 37.47 5.39
N SER A 637 -7.42 37.08 6.66
CA SER A 637 -8.52 36.78 7.58
C SER A 637 -8.68 37.76 8.75
N GLY A 638 -7.65 38.58 9.03
CA GLY A 638 -7.58 39.39 10.24
C GLY A 638 -7.34 38.59 11.52
N GLN A 639 -7.17 37.26 11.44
CA GLN A 639 -6.98 36.37 12.58
C GLN A 639 -5.71 35.54 12.44
N LEU A 640 -5.13 35.15 13.58
CA LEU A 640 -4.00 34.22 13.59
C LEU A 640 -4.48 32.79 13.38
N PRO A 641 -3.76 31.95 12.62
CA PRO A 641 -4.12 30.55 12.42
C PRO A 641 -4.03 29.76 13.73
N SER A 642 -5.00 28.88 13.95
CA SER A 642 -5.02 27.97 15.08
C SER A 642 -4.13 26.74 14.83
N VAL A 643 -3.16 26.53 15.72
CA VAL A 643 -2.32 25.32 15.70
C VAL A 643 -3.12 24.06 16.04
N SER A 644 -4.24 24.19 16.77
CA SER A 644 -5.08 23.03 17.10
C SER A 644 -5.64 22.36 15.85
N PHE A 645 -6.08 23.16 14.86
CA PHE A 645 -6.60 22.67 13.58
C PHE A 645 -5.53 21.98 12.72
N LEU A 646 -4.25 22.35 12.86
CA LEU A 646 -3.17 21.71 12.09
C LEU A 646 -2.95 20.25 12.49
N LEU A 647 -3.17 19.92 13.77
CA LEU A 647 -2.90 18.60 14.34
C LEU A 647 -4.18 17.79 14.64
N GLN A 648 -5.35 18.39 14.49
CA GLN A 648 -6.64 17.80 14.84
C GLN A 648 -6.85 16.45 14.15
N TYR A 649 -6.67 16.38 12.82
CA TYR A 649 -6.88 15.16 12.06
C TYR A 649 -5.81 14.10 12.29
N GLN A 650 -4.56 14.51 12.55
CA GLN A 650 -3.50 13.58 12.93
C GLN A 650 -3.86 12.87 14.23
N LYS A 651 -4.42 13.58 15.22
CA LYS A 651 -4.88 12.98 16.47
C LYS A 651 -5.98 11.93 16.25
N ILE A 652 -6.88 12.12 15.29
CA ILE A 652 -7.92 11.14 14.93
C ILE A 652 -7.28 9.82 14.50
N PHE A 653 -6.36 9.86 13.53
CA PHE A 653 -5.67 8.67 13.05
C PHE A 653 -4.78 8.05 14.13
N LEU A 654 -4.06 8.87 14.92
CA LEU A 654 -3.27 8.39 16.06
C LEU A 654 -4.12 7.64 17.09
N SER A 655 -5.38 8.03 17.25
CA SER A 655 -6.33 7.43 18.20
C SER A 655 -6.97 6.14 17.68
N GLY A 656 -6.69 5.72 16.45
CA GLY A 656 -7.15 4.42 15.93
C GLY A 656 -8.15 4.49 14.78
N TYR A 657 -8.51 5.66 14.28
CA TYR A 657 -9.47 5.77 13.18
C TYR A 657 -9.00 5.05 11.91
N LEU A 658 -9.84 4.16 11.37
CA LEU A 658 -9.58 3.33 10.17
C LEU A 658 -8.30 2.46 10.23
N MET A 659 -7.78 2.19 11.43
CA MET A 659 -6.57 1.40 11.59
C MET A 659 -6.81 -0.10 11.34
N ILE A 660 -5.97 -0.73 10.50
CA ILE A 660 -6.04 -2.16 10.13
C ILE A 660 -4.82 -2.91 10.66
N LYS A 661 -5.00 -3.98 11.45
CA LYS A 661 -3.90 -4.69 12.13
C LYS A 661 -2.88 -5.24 11.13
N MET A 662 -1.59 -5.18 11.48
CA MET A 662 -0.54 -5.78 10.66
C MET A 662 -0.69 -7.30 10.60
N ILE A 663 -0.54 -7.88 9.41
CA ILE A 663 -0.49 -9.33 9.24
C ILE A 663 0.87 -9.84 9.78
N PRO A 664 0.91 -10.86 10.65
CA PRO A 664 2.18 -11.41 11.14
C PRO A 664 3.09 -11.92 10.00
N PRO A 665 4.43 -11.87 10.17
CA PRO A 665 5.34 -12.41 9.18
C PRO A 665 5.24 -13.95 9.09
N PRO A 666 5.52 -14.58 7.93
CA PRO A 666 6.04 -13.97 6.70
C PRO A 666 4.95 -13.24 5.90
N HIS A 667 5.18 -11.96 5.59
CA HIS A 667 4.31 -11.13 4.74
C HIS A 667 5.18 -10.21 3.87
N MET A 668 4.70 -9.70 2.74
CA MET A 668 5.52 -8.86 1.85
C MET A 668 6.10 -7.61 2.53
N TRP A 669 5.44 -7.08 3.56
CA TRP A 669 5.95 -5.95 4.33
C TRP A 669 7.28 -6.29 5.04
N SER A 670 7.49 -7.55 5.44
CA SER A 670 8.73 -7.98 6.09
C SER A 670 9.92 -7.99 5.12
N VAL A 671 9.67 -8.20 3.82
CA VAL A 671 10.68 -8.04 2.76
C VAL A 671 11.08 -6.57 2.62
N VAL A 672 10.10 -5.66 2.65
CA VAL A 672 10.33 -4.20 2.57
C VAL A 672 11.20 -3.73 3.74
N ILE A 673 10.87 -4.14 4.98
CA ILE A 673 11.67 -3.83 6.16
C ILE A 673 13.08 -4.43 6.07
N LEU A 674 13.23 -5.66 5.58
CA LEU A 674 14.54 -6.29 5.39
C LEU A 674 15.44 -5.46 4.45
N ILE A 675 14.88 -4.89 3.37
CA ILE A 675 15.61 -4.01 2.44
C ILE A 675 16.10 -2.75 3.17
N TYR A 676 15.27 -2.13 4.01
CA TYR A 676 15.68 -0.97 4.82
C TYR A 676 16.76 -1.32 5.83
N LEU A 677 16.64 -2.47 6.52
CA LEU A 677 17.68 -2.93 7.46
C LEU A 677 19.02 -3.19 6.77
N ILE A 678 19.01 -3.75 5.56
CA ILE A 678 20.23 -3.92 4.75
C ILE A 678 20.84 -2.56 4.40
N GLY A 679 20.04 -1.57 4.02
CA GLY A 679 20.50 -0.21 3.75
C GLY A 679 21.11 0.49 4.96
N ILE A 680 20.49 0.35 6.14
CA ILE A 680 21.03 0.84 7.41
C ILE A 680 22.35 0.12 7.74
N LEU A 681 22.43 -1.21 7.55
CA LEU A 681 23.64 -1.99 7.81
C LEU A 681 24.82 -1.56 6.91
N ILE A 682 24.57 -1.26 5.63
CA ILE A 682 25.59 -0.71 4.73
C ILE A 682 26.18 0.58 5.30
N SER A 683 25.32 1.43 5.88
CA SER A 683 25.73 2.71 6.48
C SER A 683 26.45 2.52 7.82
N VAL A 684 26.00 1.58 8.63
CA VAL A 684 26.67 1.15 9.87
C VAL A 684 28.09 0.66 9.57
N ARG A 685 28.26 -0.18 8.54
CA ARG A 685 29.60 -0.61 8.10
C ARG A 685 30.48 0.60 7.83
N SER A 686 30.00 1.54 7.01
CA SER A 686 30.80 2.71 6.62
C SER A 686 31.11 3.65 7.77
N PHE A 687 30.21 3.73 8.76
CA PHE A 687 30.46 4.44 10.01
C PHE A 687 31.56 3.78 10.87
N VAL A 688 31.56 2.45 10.96
CA VAL A 688 32.60 1.69 11.68
C VAL A 688 33.95 1.77 10.96
N LEU A 689 33.95 1.72 9.63
CA LEU A 689 35.15 1.80 8.81
C LEU A 689 35.63 3.24 8.53
N LYS A 690 34.89 4.26 8.98
CA LYS A 690 35.15 5.70 8.72
C LYS A 690 35.34 6.03 7.24
N ASN A 691 34.64 5.32 6.37
CA ASN A 691 34.73 5.47 4.92
C ASN A 691 33.32 5.42 4.30
N ALA A 692 32.58 6.53 4.40
CA ALA A 692 31.31 6.67 3.71
C ALA A 692 31.48 7.43 2.40
N ASN A 693 31.06 6.83 1.30
CA ASN A 693 30.93 7.51 0.02
C ASN A 693 29.53 8.16 -0.12
N TYR A 694 29.31 8.92 -1.20
CA TYR A 694 28.04 9.65 -1.38
C TYR A 694 26.84 8.70 -1.59
N ILE A 695 27.05 7.53 -2.21
CA ILE A 695 26.00 6.51 -2.43
C ILE A 695 25.52 5.95 -1.09
N GLU A 696 26.43 5.66 -0.16
CA GLU A 696 26.07 5.11 1.16
C GLU A 696 25.28 6.12 2.00
N ARG A 697 25.55 7.42 1.86
CA ARG A 697 24.71 8.48 2.46
C ARG A 697 23.30 8.49 1.87
N ILE A 698 23.19 8.32 0.54
CA ILE A 698 21.89 8.24 -0.14
C ILE A 698 21.13 6.97 0.27
N ILE A 699 21.81 5.82 0.40
CA ILE A 699 21.23 4.57 0.90
C ILE A 699 20.66 4.76 2.31
N LEU A 700 21.40 5.43 3.20
CA LEU A 700 20.90 5.74 4.54
C LEU A 700 19.66 6.62 4.49
N PHE A 701 19.70 7.71 3.71
CA PHE A 701 18.56 8.62 3.56
C PHE A 701 17.32 7.87 3.07
N LEU A 702 17.44 7.06 2.02
CA LEU A 702 16.32 6.27 1.48
C LEU A 702 15.78 5.24 2.48
N SER A 703 16.65 4.67 3.32
CA SER A 703 16.23 3.70 4.34
C SER A 703 15.45 4.38 5.46
N ILE A 704 15.91 5.53 5.95
CA ILE A 704 15.22 6.31 6.99
C ILE A 704 13.90 6.87 6.45
N LEU A 705 13.93 7.45 5.25
CA LEU A 705 12.73 7.93 4.55
C LEU A 705 11.71 6.80 4.38
N GLY A 706 12.17 5.63 3.92
CA GLY A 706 11.33 4.44 3.74
C GLY A 706 10.69 3.97 5.04
N VAL A 707 11.44 3.87 6.14
CA VAL A 707 10.89 3.53 7.47
C VAL A 707 9.86 4.56 7.92
N GLY A 708 10.13 5.85 7.74
CA GLY A 708 9.18 6.90 8.11
C GLY A 708 7.88 6.84 7.30
N LEU A 709 7.95 6.64 5.98
CA LEU A 709 6.77 6.49 5.12
C LEU A 709 6.00 5.20 5.40
N PHE A 710 6.70 4.14 5.83
CA PHE A 710 6.09 2.87 6.23
C PHE A 710 5.17 3.01 7.45
N SER A 711 5.28 4.06 8.26
CA SER A 711 4.35 4.34 9.36
C SER A 711 2.88 4.49 8.89
N TYR A 712 2.66 4.88 7.63
CA TYR A 712 1.32 4.91 7.04
C TYR A 712 0.76 3.50 6.82
N TYR A 713 1.59 2.55 6.38
CA TYR A 713 1.21 1.13 6.30
C TYR A 713 1.01 0.52 7.68
N GLU A 714 1.80 0.88 8.68
CA GLU A 714 1.58 0.40 10.06
C GLU A 714 0.20 0.84 10.60
N GLY A 715 -0.22 2.08 10.32
CA GLY A 715 -1.58 2.53 10.64
C GLY A 715 -2.65 1.77 9.85
N GLN A 716 -2.53 1.74 8.51
CA GLN A 716 -3.48 1.12 7.59
C GLN A 716 -2.81 -0.03 6.82
N SER A 717 -2.72 -1.20 7.45
CA SER A 717 -1.93 -2.34 6.95
C SER A 717 -2.58 -3.16 5.81
N SER A 718 -3.28 -2.50 4.90
CA SER A 718 -3.80 -3.12 3.67
C SER A 718 -2.71 -3.30 2.61
N ASP A 719 -2.86 -4.33 1.78
CA ASP A 719 -1.87 -4.63 0.74
C ASP A 719 -1.70 -3.49 -0.28
N THR A 720 -2.79 -2.78 -0.57
CA THR A 720 -2.83 -1.55 -1.39
C THR A 720 -1.96 -0.44 -0.80
N THR A 721 -1.97 -0.27 0.51
CA THR A 721 -1.18 0.75 1.19
C THR A 721 0.31 0.41 1.17
N LEU A 722 0.68 -0.87 1.30
CA LEU A 722 2.09 -1.28 1.21
C LEU A 722 2.68 -0.88 -0.14
N PHE A 723 1.94 -1.09 -1.24
CA PHE A 723 2.38 -0.71 -2.57
C PHE A 723 2.69 0.79 -2.68
N ARG A 724 1.79 1.62 -2.12
CA ARG A 724 1.90 3.08 -2.13
C ARG A 724 3.18 3.57 -1.42
N THR A 725 3.59 2.92 -0.33
CA THR A 725 4.72 3.36 0.51
C THR A 725 6.05 2.68 0.19
N SER A 726 6.08 1.62 -0.63
CA SER A 726 7.28 0.77 -0.81
C SER A 726 8.29 1.23 -1.86
N TYR A 727 7.99 2.30 -2.63
CA TYR A 727 8.90 2.77 -3.70
C TYR A 727 10.34 3.10 -3.24
N PRO A 728 10.64 3.57 -2.00
CA PRO A 728 12.03 3.73 -1.55
C PRO A 728 12.78 2.39 -1.48
N ALA A 729 12.09 1.30 -1.13
CA ALA A 729 12.69 -0.04 -1.10
C ALA A 729 13.00 -0.54 -2.51
N LEU A 730 12.12 -0.26 -3.49
CA LEU A 730 12.37 -0.59 -4.90
C LEU A 730 13.59 0.17 -5.44
N ILE A 731 13.73 1.46 -5.12
CA ILE A 731 14.92 2.25 -5.50
C ILE A 731 16.19 1.68 -4.85
N LEU A 732 16.13 1.31 -3.56
CA LEU A 732 17.25 0.64 -2.87
C LEU A 732 17.65 -0.67 -3.54
N LEU A 733 16.69 -1.50 -3.96
CA LEU A 733 17.00 -2.74 -4.70
C LEU A 733 17.77 -2.46 -5.99
N VAL A 734 17.42 -1.40 -6.72
CA VAL A 734 18.13 -1.02 -7.95
C VAL A 734 19.54 -0.54 -7.65
N ILE A 735 19.72 0.24 -6.58
CA ILE A 735 21.05 0.66 -6.11
C ILE A 735 21.88 -0.55 -5.71
N PHE A 736 21.29 -1.51 -4.99
CA PHE A 736 21.96 -2.76 -4.60
C PHE A 736 22.36 -3.57 -5.83
N ALA A 737 21.48 -3.71 -6.83
CA ALA A 737 21.82 -4.40 -8.08
C ALA A 737 22.99 -3.73 -8.81
N ASP A 738 23.00 -2.39 -8.91
CA ASP A 738 24.09 -1.65 -9.56
C ASP A 738 25.41 -1.82 -8.79
N VAL A 739 25.39 -1.71 -7.46
CA VAL A 739 26.58 -1.90 -6.61
C VAL A 739 27.11 -3.34 -6.71
N LEU A 740 26.23 -4.35 -6.62
CA LEU A 740 26.60 -5.76 -6.73
C LEU A 740 27.19 -6.04 -8.11
N TRP A 741 26.60 -5.51 -9.18
CA TRP A 741 27.10 -5.70 -10.54
C TRP A 741 28.53 -5.16 -10.72
N HIS A 742 28.81 -3.95 -10.23
CA HIS A 742 30.17 -3.38 -10.31
C HIS A 742 31.17 -4.22 -9.50
N ARG A 743 30.79 -4.69 -8.31
CA ARG A 743 31.65 -5.57 -7.51
C ARG A 743 31.94 -6.91 -8.19
N ILE A 744 30.93 -7.51 -8.82
CA ILE A 744 31.07 -8.75 -9.60
C ILE A 744 32.05 -8.54 -10.75
N LYS A 745 31.96 -7.40 -11.46
CA LYS A 745 32.90 -7.04 -12.53
C LYS A 745 34.32 -6.80 -12.03
N GLU A 746 34.48 -6.07 -10.93
CA GLU A 746 35.79 -5.70 -10.38
C GLU A 746 36.54 -6.89 -9.75
N HIS A 747 35.85 -7.80 -9.08
CA HIS A 747 36.48 -8.82 -8.22
C HIS A 747 36.38 -10.26 -8.74
N GLY A 748 35.52 -10.52 -9.73
CA GLY A 748 35.39 -11.83 -10.36
C GLY A 748 35.13 -13.01 -9.39
N ARG A 749 35.73 -14.15 -9.73
CA ARG A 749 35.43 -15.57 -9.41
C ARG A 749 35.12 -15.96 -7.95
N GLY A 750 35.39 -15.12 -6.95
CA GLY A 750 35.28 -15.46 -5.52
C GLY A 750 33.93 -15.17 -4.84
N ASN A 751 33.07 -14.34 -5.42
CA ASN A 751 31.92 -13.75 -4.72
C ASN A 751 30.55 -14.20 -5.28
N TYR A 752 30.33 -15.50 -5.40
CA TYR A 752 29.06 -16.03 -5.94
C TYR A 752 27.83 -15.69 -5.08
N GLY A 753 27.99 -15.41 -3.78
CA GLY A 753 26.90 -14.95 -2.92
C GLY A 753 26.33 -13.61 -3.37
N GLU A 754 27.19 -12.61 -3.60
CA GLU A 754 26.79 -11.31 -4.17
C GLU A 754 26.14 -11.46 -5.55
N ALA A 755 26.64 -12.37 -6.37
CA ALA A 755 26.07 -12.61 -7.69
C ALA A 755 24.71 -13.30 -7.66
N ILE A 756 24.48 -14.26 -6.76
CA ILE A 756 23.15 -14.85 -6.59
C ILE A 756 22.16 -13.79 -6.09
N LEU A 757 22.57 -12.93 -5.15
CA LEU A 757 21.75 -11.78 -4.73
C LEU A 757 21.45 -10.86 -5.92
N PHE A 758 22.43 -10.56 -6.76
CA PHE A 758 22.23 -9.80 -7.99
C PHE A 758 21.21 -10.48 -8.92
N ILE A 759 21.32 -11.79 -9.17
CA ILE A 759 20.38 -12.56 -10.00
C ILE A 759 18.96 -12.49 -9.42
N CYS A 760 18.80 -12.64 -8.11
CA CYS A 760 17.50 -12.53 -7.43
C CYS A 760 16.87 -11.14 -7.62
N ILE A 761 17.65 -10.07 -7.46
CA ILE A 761 17.15 -8.71 -7.67
C ILE A 761 16.85 -8.47 -9.15
N PHE A 762 17.77 -8.87 -10.03
CA PHE A 762 17.62 -8.74 -11.49
C PHE A 762 16.38 -9.46 -12.01
N TYR A 763 15.99 -10.59 -11.42
CA TYR A 763 14.73 -11.29 -11.72
C TYR A 763 13.51 -10.39 -11.53
N VAL A 764 13.42 -9.74 -10.37
CA VAL A 764 12.33 -8.80 -10.08
C VAL A 764 12.40 -7.61 -11.04
N LEU A 765 13.59 -7.05 -11.27
CA LEU A 765 13.74 -5.87 -12.13
C LEU A 765 13.41 -6.13 -13.61
N LEU A 766 13.80 -7.29 -14.12
CA LEU A 766 13.57 -7.66 -15.51
C LEU A 766 12.09 -7.98 -15.79
N SER A 767 11.32 -8.37 -14.77
CA SER A 767 9.92 -8.73 -14.94
C SER A 767 9.01 -7.55 -15.30
N ALA A 768 9.32 -6.35 -14.82
CA ALA A 768 8.41 -5.22 -14.90
C ALA A 768 8.18 -4.70 -16.33
N PRO A 769 9.19 -4.55 -17.21
CA PRO A 769 8.96 -4.14 -18.60
C PRO A 769 8.02 -5.09 -19.37
N PHE A 770 8.18 -6.41 -19.19
CA PHE A 770 7.28 -7.38 -19.81
C PHE A 770 5.87 -7.27 -19.24
N SER A 771 5.75 -7.03 -17.93
CA SER A 771 4.46 -6.84 -17.27
C SER A 771 3.78 -5.54 -17.71
N LEU A 772 4.53 -4.45 -17.90
CA LEU A 772 4.01 -3.20 -18.48
C LEU A 772 3.47 -3.42 -19.90
N PHE A 773 4.23 -4.13 -20.73
CA PHE A 773 3.80 -4.45 -22.10
C PHE A 773 2.57 -5.37 -22.10
N PHE A 774 2.56 -6.40 -21.26
CA PHE A 774 1.44 -7.34 -21.12
C PHE A 774 0.14 -6.63 -20.72
N ASN A 775 0.23 -5.58 -19.88
CA ASN A 775 -0.91 -4.79 -19.42
C ASN A 775 -1.18 -3.55 -20.28
N ILE A 776 -0.55 -3.38 -21.45
CA ILE A 776 -0.69 -2.15 -22.24
C ILE A 776 -2.14 -1.86 -22.63
N ASN A 777 -2.92 -2.90 -22.97
CA ASN A 777 -4.33 -2.77 -23.33
C ASN A 777 -5.16 -2.28 -22.14
N LYS A 778 -4.86 -2.74 -20.92
CA LYS A 778 -5.52 -2.28 -19.69
C LYS A 778 -5.29 -0.78 -19.48
N TYR A 779 -4.05 -0.32 -19.63
CA TYR A 779 -3.71 1.10 -19.51
C TYR A 779 -4.31 1.96 -20.64
N PHE A 780 -4.31 1.44 -21.86
CA PHE A 780 -4.92 2.12 -23.01
C PHE A 780 -6.43 2.24 -22.84
N ASN A 781 -7.12 1.17 -22.46
CA ASN A 781 -8.57 1.20 -22.21
C ASN A 781 -8.92 2.18 -21.09
N PHE A 782 -8.11 2.22 -20.02
CA PHE A 782 -8.25 3.19 -18.95
C PHE A 782 -8.20 4.63 -19.49
N VAL A 783 -7.10 4.98 -20.17
CA VAL A 783 -6.93 6.33 -20.73
C VAL A 783 -7.99 6.65 -21.76
N SER A 784 -8.30 5.70 -22.65
CA SER A 784 -9.30 5.90 -23.71
C SER A 784 -10.70 6.11 -23.12
N SER A 785 -11.08 5.37 -22.08
CA SER A 785 -12.35 5.58 -21.38
C SER A 785 -12.39 6.93 -20.66
N GLY A 786 -11.25 7.34 -20.10
CA GLY A 786 -11.08 8.66 -19.49
C GLY A 786 -11.30 9.78 -20.49
N VAL A 787 -10.60 9.72 -21.62
CA VAL A 787 -10.63 10.76 -22.66
C VAL A 787 -11.94 10.75 -23.46
N SER A 788 -12.52 9.59 -23.75
CA SER A 788 -13.78 9.52 -24.52
C SER A 788 -14.94 10.19 -23.79
N SER A 789 -14.91 10.21 -22.45
CA SER A 789 -15.92 10.90 -21.64
C SER A 789 -15.95 12.42 -21.89
N PHE A 790 -14.86 13.05 -22.37
CA PHE A 790 -14.79 14.50 -22.55
C PHE A 790 -15.72 15.02 -23.66
N GLY A 791 -16.19 14.14 -24.55
CA GLY A 791 -17.19 14.47 -25.56
C GLY A 791 -18.64 14.41 -25.07
N VAL A 792 -18.89 13.83 -23.88
CA VAL A 792 -20.22 13.69 -23.29
C VAL A 792 -20.57 14.99 -22.55
N LYS A 793 -21.76 15.53 -22.80
CA LYS A 793 -22.22 16.80 -22.20
C LYS A 793 -23.24 16.64 -21.08
N GLU A 794 -23.83 15.46 -20.92
CA GLU A 794 -24.96 15.24 -20.03
C GLU A 794 -24.55 14.30 -18.89
N SER A 795 -24.63 14.80 -17.66
CA SER A 795 -24.51 14.04 -16.41
C SER A 795 -25.33 14.74 -15.33
N ALA A 796 -25.78 14.00 -14.31
CA ALA A 796 -26.49 14.59 -13.17
C ALA A 796 -25.70 15.73 -12.50
N TYR A 797 -24.36 15.65 -12.50
CA TYR A 797 -23.50 16.73 -12.03
C TYR A 797 -23.70 18.03 -12.82
N PHE A 798 -23.78 17.97 -14.15
CA PHE A 798 -23.96 19.16 -14.98
C PHE A 798 -25.30 19.85 -14.69
N GLU A 799 -26.38 19.08 -14.58
CA GLU A 799 -27.71 19.61 -14.25
C GLU A 799 -27.72 20.26 -12.87
N ASN A 800 -27.18 19.57 -11.85
CA ASN A 800 -27.09 20.09 -10.49
C ASN A 800 -26.22 21.37 -10.40
N ILE A 801 -25.09 21.41 -11.11
CA ILE A 801 -24.19 22.58 -11.14
C ILE A 801 -24.85 23.76 -11.86
N ASN A 802 -25.50 23.52 -13.00
CA ASN A 802 -26.22 24.57 -13.72
C ASN A 802 -27.38 25.12 -12.87
N PHE A 803 -28.13 24.23 -12.22
CA PHE A 803 -29.18 24.61 -11.28
C PHE A 803 -28.66 25.51 -10.15
N ILE A 804 -27.50 25.19 -9.55
CA ILE A 804 -26.87 26.08 -8.56
C ILE A 804 -26.53 27.43 -9.19
N LYS A 805 -25.86 27.45 -10.35
CA LYS A 805 -25.43 28.68 -11.04
C LYS A 805 -26.59 29.58 -11.46
N GLU A 806 -27.71 29.00 -11.88
CA GLU A 806 -28.91 29.75 -12.26
C GLU A 806 -29.58 30.43 -11.06
N ASN A 807 -29.38 29.87 -9.87
CA ASN A 807 -29.97 30.37 -8.62
C ASN A 807 -28.97 31.13 -7.74
N THR A 808 -27.73 31.32 -8.17
CA THR A 808 -26.66 31.96 -7.37
C THR A 808 -25.76 32.88 -8.18
N TYR A 809 -24.92 33.65 -7.50
CA TYR A 809 -23.85 34.43 -8.13
C TYR A 809 -22.45 34.04 -7.61
N GLU A 810 -21.41 34.44 -8.33
CA GLU A 810 -20.03 34.13 -7.96
C GLU A 810 -19.70 34.57 -6.53
N LYS A 811 -19.14 33.65 -5.74
CA LYS A 811 -18.78 33.78 -4.32
C LYS A 811 -19.94 34.09 -3.37
N GLU A 812 -21.18 33.91 -3.81
CA GLU A 812 -22.34 33.94 -2.91
C GLU A 812 -22.12 32.91 -1.80
N SER A 813 -22.40 33.31 -0.55
CA SER A 813 -22.32 32.40 0.60
C SER A 813 -23.62 31.62 0.72
N ILE A 814 -23.55 30.32 0.44
CA ILE A 814 -24.68 29.39 0.42
C ILE A 814 -24.34 28.12 1.19
N PHE A 815 -25.36 27.35 1.55
CA PHE A 815 -25.16 26.01 2.10
C PHE A 815 -25.56 24.95 1.06
N ILE A 816 -24.62 24.09 0.69
CA ILE A 816 -24.88 22.92 -0.16
C ILE A 816 -24.74 21.69 0.73
N LEU A 817 -25.82 20.98 0.99
CA LEU A 817 -25.84 19.72 1.72
C LEU A 817 -25.83 18.57 0.71
N SER A 818 -24.64 18.01 0.47
CA SER A 818 -24.40 16.90 -0.45
C SER A 818 -23.18 16.11 -0.01
N SER A 819 -23.36 14.84 0.34
CA SER A 819 -22.24 13.93 0.67
C SER A 819 -22.17 12.80 -0.36
N PRO A 820 -21.09 12.66 -1.14
CA PRO A 820 -19.79 13.33 -1.01
C PRO A 820 -19.51 14.36 -2.11
N ASN A 821 -20.51 15.08 -2.66
CA ASN A 821 -20.28 15.94 -3.85
C ASN A 821 -20.13 17.45 -3.54
N GLN A 822 -20.07 17.83 -2.26
CA GLN A 822 -20.01 19.24 -1.83
C GLN A 822 -18.88 20.04 -2.49
N GLY A 823 -17.64 19.55 -2.40
CA GLY A 823 -16.46 20.16 -3.00
C GLY A 823 -16.52 20.26 -4.52
N VAL A 824 -17.12 19.28 -5.19
CA VAL A 824 -17.40 19.33 -6.65
C VAL A 824 -18.34 20.49 -6.97
N TYR A 825 -19.47 20.58 -6.27
CA TYR A 825 -20.46 21.63 -6.51
C TYR A 825 -19.93 23.03 -6.19
N TYR A 826 -19.23 23.22 -5.07
CA TYR A 826 -18.60 24.50 -4.74
C TYR A 826 -17.53 24.91 -5.76
N ALA A 827 -16.68 23.96 -6.20
CA ALA A 827 -15.61 24.24 -7.15
C ALA A 827 -16.16 24.67 -8.52
N GLU A 828 -17.20 24.00 -9.01
CA GLU A 828 -17.75 24.24 -10.35
C GLU A 828 -18.73 25.41 -10.39
N SER A 829 -19.47 25.68 -9.31
CA SER A 829 -20.37 26.83 -9.18
C SER A 829 -19.66 28.11 -8.73
N ASN A 830 -18.43 28.01 -8.23
CA ASN A 830 -17.63 29.12 -7.70
C ASN A 830 -18.36 29.86 -6.55
N THR A 831 -19.00 29.09 -5.68
CA THR A 831 -19.75 29.59 -4.52
C THR A 831 -18.94 29.36 -3.24
N ARG A 832 -19.33 30.04 -2.15
CA ARG A 832 -18.68 29.95 -0.84
C ARG A 832 -19.58 29.18 0.12
N SER A 833 -19.03 28.25 0.89
CA SER A 833 -19.78 27.63 1.99
C SER A 833 -20.00 28.65 3.10
N ILE A 834 -21.24 28.82 3.53
CA ILE A 834 -21.56 29.69 4.67
C ILE A 834 -21.06 29.11 6.01
N VAL A 835 -20.91 27.79 6.11
CA VAL A 835 -20.48 27.11 7.35
C VAL A 835 -18.97 26.87 7.35
N ASP A 836 -18.32 27.17 8.47
CA ASP A 836 -16.86 27.06 8.65
C ASP A 836 -16.43 25.66 9.11
N THR A 837 -16.77 24.65 8.31
CA THR A 837 -16.42 23.23 8.54
C THR A 837 -15.67 22.64 7.33
N THR A 838 -15.16 21.42 7.49
CA THR A 838 -14.80 20.54 6.35
C THR A 838 -16.02 20.15 5.52
N SER A 839 -15.78 19.41 4.43
CA SER A 839 -16.85 18.74 3.70
C SER A 839 -17.62 17.81 4.65
N ILE A 840 -18.94 17.71 4.47
CA ILE A 840 -19.80 16.82 5.26
C ILE A 840 -19.37 15.35 5.21
N ALA A 841 -18.74 14.92 4.11
CA ALA A 841 -18.16 13.57 4.00
C ALA A 841 -17.05 13.31 5.05
N ASP A 842 -16.51 14.40 5.61
CA ASP A 842 -15.33 14.51 6.43
C ASP A 842 -15.61 15.30 7.73
N ILE A 843 -16.84 15.27 8.26
CA ILE A 843 -17.13 15.88 9.57
C ILE A 843 -17.13 14.79 10.65
N PRO A 844 -15.98 14.54 11.31
CA PRO A 844 -15.92 13.54 12.36
C PRO A 844 -16.40 14.09 13.70
N PHE A 845 -16.37 15.42 13.91
CA PHE A 845 -16.61 16.05 15.21
C PHE A 845 -18.07 16.46 15.41
N SER A 846 -18.63 16.13 16.57
CA SER A 846 -20.00 16.53 16.95
C SER A 846 -20.17 18.06 17.00
N GLY A 847 -19.11 18.79 17.40
CA GLY A 847 -19.11 20.25 17.42
C GLY A 847 -19.25 20.89 16.04
N GLU A 848 -18.62 20.32 15.01
CA GLU A 848 -18.77 20.78 13.62
C GLU A 848 -20.18 20.49 13.09
N MET A 849 -20.78 19.35 13.48
CA MET A 849 -22.16 19.04 13.13
C MET A 849 -23.14 20.01 13.79
N ASN A 850 -22.91 20.39 15.05
CA ASN A 850 -23.74 21.38 15.72
C ASN A 850 -23.70 22.75 15.02
N LEU A 851 -22.58 23.16 14.41
CA LEU A 851 -22.55 24.38 13.59
C LEU A 851 -23.49 24.30 12.37
N ILE A 852 -23.62 23.12 11.77
CA ILE A 852 -24.58 22.90 10.68
C ILE A 852 -26.00 22.95 11.21
N ILE A 853 -26.29 22.30 12.34
CA ILE A 853 -27.62 22.33 12.96
C ILE A 853 -28.01 23.77 13.34
N ASP A 854 -27.11 24.50 13.98
CA ASP A 854 -27.33 25.90 14.39
C ASP A 854 -27.63 26.80 13.18
N LEU A 855 -26.95 26.59 12.05
CA LEU A 855 -27.27 27.26 10.78
C LEU A 855 -28.71 26.94 10.35
N LEU A 856 -29.05 25.66 10.26
CA LEU A 856 -30.38 25.21 9.80
C LEU A 856 -31.50 25.66 10.76
N GLU A 857 -31.22 25.88 12.04
CA GLU A 857 -32.23 26.31 13.00
C GLU A 857 -32.43 27.83 13.05
N ASN A 858 -31.38 28.62 12.87
CA ASN A 858 -31.38 30.04 13.23
C ASN A 858 -31.21 31.01 12.04
N GLU A 859 -30.67 30.57 10.90
CA GLU A 859 -30.41 31.44 9.76
C GLU A 859 -31.55 31.44 8.73
N ASN A 860 -32.28 32.56 8.67
CA ASN A 860 -33.54 32.63 7.91
C ASN A 860 -33.40 33.09 6.45
N ASP A 861 -32.25 33.65 6.05
CA ASP A 861 -32.08 34.26 4.71
C ASP A 861 -31.03 33.54 3.84
N THR A 862 -30.64 32.32 4.22
CA THR A 862 -29.62 31.53 3.51
C THR A 862 -30.26 30.61 2.46
N LYS A 863 -29.71 30.60 1.25
CA LYS A 863 -30.06 29.61 0.22
C LYS A 863 -29.46 28.25 0.58
N ILE A 864 -30.31 27.24 0.63
CA ILE A 864 -29.90 25.87 0.98
C ILE A 864 -30.19 24.94 -0.18
N PHE A 865 -29.15 24.33 -0.72
CA PHE A 865 -29.24 23.28 -1.72
C PHE A 865 -29.06 21.93 -1.03
N VAL A 866 -29.95 20.97 -1.26
CA VAL A 866 -29.88 19.65 -0.61
C VAL A 866 -30.02 18.56 -1.64
N GLU A 867 -29.09 17.62 -1.63
CA GLU A 867 -29.14 16.42 -2.48
C GLU A 867 -30.02 15.36 -1.82
N SER A 868 -31.06 14.92 -2.52
CA SER A 868 -32.01 13.90 -2.08
C SER A 868 -31.42 12.48 -2.20
N PRO A 869 -31.89 11.52 -1.40
CA PRO A 869 -32.97 11.63 -0.40
C PRO A 869 -32.47 12.18 0.95
N LEU A 870 -33.31 12.94 1.67
CA LEU A 870 -32.97 13.54 2.97
C LEU A 870 -32.62 12.49 4.05
N GLU A 871 -33.18 11.29 3.95
CA GLU A 871 -32.92 10.16 4.84
C GLU A 871 -31.43 9.81 4.91
N TYR A 872 -30.69 10.08 3.84
CA TYR A 872 -29.26 9.81 3.78
C TYR A 872 -28.49 10.59 4.86
N TYR A 873 -28.94 11.78 5.26
CA TYR A 873 -28.25 12.60 6.27
C TYR A 873 -28.53 12.16 7.70
N ASN A 874 -29.49 11.26 7.93
CA ASN A 874 -29.75 10.68 9.26
C ASN A 874 -28.54 9.89 9.78
N ILE A 875 -27.64 9.45 8.90
CA ILE A 875 -26.39 8.79 9.30
C ILE A 875 -25.44 9.76 10.03
N PHE A 876 -25.53 11.05 9.74
CA PHE A 876 -24.73 12.10 10.35
C PHE A 876 -25.44 12.69 11.56
N ASP A 877 -26.70 13.14 11.37
CA ASP A 877 -27.56 13.63 12.45
C ASP A 877 -29.04 13.58 12.01
N ILE A 878 -29.88 12.90 12.80
CA ILE A 878 -31.33 12.75 12.53
C ILE A 878 -32.09 14.08 12.53
N ARG A 879 -31.55 15.13 13.17
CA ARG A 879 -32.19 16.45 13.25
C ARG A 879 -32.22 17.17 11.91
N ILE A 880 -31.24 16.91 11.02
CA ILE A 880 -31.12 17.58 9.72
C ILE A 880 -32.41 17.45 8.92
N LYS A 881 -32.88 16.21 8.71
CA LYS A 881 -34.11 15.93 7.97
C LYS A 881 -35.31 16.64 8.62
N LYS A 882 -35.46 16.50 9.94
CA LYS A 882 -36.55 17.08 10.69
C LYS A 882 -36.60 18.61 10.53
N ILE A 883 -35.47 19.29 10.68
CA ILE A 883 -35.38 20.75 10.55
C ILE A 883 -35.75 21.20 9.13
N ILE A 884 -35.24 20.51 8.11
CA ILE A 884 -35.54 20.85 6.71
C ILE A 884 -37.04 20.68 6.42
N GLU A 885 -37.65 19.58 6.84
CA GLU A 885 -39.09 19.33 6.62
C GLU A 885 -39.99 20.29 7.42
N GLU A 886 -39.60 20.65 8.64
CA GLU A 886 -40.40 21.50 9.53
C GLU A 886 -40.27 22.98 9.20
N LYS A 887 -39.05 23.49 8.96
CA LYS A 887 -38.77 24.93 8.80
C LYS A 887 -38.62 25.41 7.37
N TYR A 888 -38.35 24.53 6.40
CA TYR A 888 -38.07 24.93 5.04
C TYR A 888 -39.13 24.42 4.05
N THR A 889 -39.35 25.20 2.98
CA THR A 889 -40.14 24.82 1.82
C THR A 889 -39.23 24.70 0.60
N GLU A 890 -39.41 23.62 -0.17
CA GLU A 890 -38.77 23.46 -1.46
C GLU A 890 -39.31 24.53 -2.43
N LEU A 891 -38.39 25.27 -3.06
CA LEU A 891 -38.70 26.27 -4.09
C LEU A 891 -38.65 25.66 -5.50
N SER A 892 -37.63 24.86 -5.76
CA SER A 892 -37.35 24.26 -7.07
C SER A 892 -36.35 23.10 -6.93
N ASN A 893 -36.21 22.30 -7.99
CA ASN A 893 -35.22 21.24 -8.06
C ASN A 893 -34.60 21.14 -9.46
N SER A 894 -33.44 20.48 -9.53
CA SER A 894 -32.66 20.30 -10.75
C SER A 894 -33.17 19.21 -11.69
N GLY A 895 -34.16 18.39 -11.28
CA GLY A 895 -34.52 17.14 -11.97
C GLY A 895 -33.52 15.99 -11.78
N SER A 896 -32.29 16.28 -11.31
CA SER A 896 -31.20 15.33 -11.04
C SER A 896 -30.92 15.14 -9.55
N GLY A 897 -31.93 15.38 -8.71
CA GLY A 897 -31.90 15.07 -7.27
C GLY A 897 -31.35 16.17 -6.35
N LEU A 898 -31.08 17.39 -6.85
CA LEU A 898 -30.71 18.54 -6.01
C LEU A 898 -31.88 19.52 -5.89
N HIS A 899 -32.22 19.90 -4.67
CA HIS A 899 -33.38 20.72 -4.35
C HIS A 899 -32.95 22.02 -3.67
N LEU A 900 -33.59 23.13 -4.01
CA LEU A 900 -33.39 24.44 -3.38
C LEU A 900 -34.48 24.69 -2.34
N TYR A 901 -34.08 25.00 -1.12
CA TYR A 901 -34.95 25.28 0.01
C TYR A 901 -34.84 26.73 0.47
N LYS A 902 -35.96 27.25 1.00
CA LYS A 902 -36.05 28.54 1.70
C LYS A 902 -36.91 28.38 2.96
N VAL A 903 -36.63 29.18 3.99
CA VAL A 903 -37.41 29.18 5.24
C VAL A 903 -38.87 29.54 4.96
N LYS A 904 -39.78 28.83 5.66
CA LYS A 904 -41.25 28.98 5.60
C LYS A 904 -41.75 30.33 6.08
#